data_AF-A0A7C1RJ26-F1
#
_entry.id   AF-A0A7C1RJ26-F1
#
_cell.length_a   1.000
_cell.length_b   1.000
_cell.length_c   1.000
_cell.angle_alpha   90.00
_cell.angle_beta   90.00
_cell.angle_gamma   90.00
#
_symmetry.space_group_name_H-M   'P 1'
#
loop_
_entity.id
_entity.type
_entity.pdbx_description
1 polymer ?
#
loop_
_entity_poly.entity_id
_entity_poly.type
_entity_poly.pdbx_seq_one_letter_code
_entity_poly.pdbx_strand_id
1 'polypeptide(L)'
;MSLNPKDPDIIIKERSSTSPLADVLPTLFKQGFIVFCGAGVSIPPPSCSPSWWMLTEEILKTFFSQIPEDYNLPKDMILKGPNQKPEEVFETFAVILEKRLNKVFEVLDVSEPNAVHIILARLAKAGILKACFTTNFDLYFDHALKKEGVDFELLVDNLDYDRCEDYNNKFLLCKIHGTIERPDTIISVASAYKSAKGFSPPKSTVFEMMLEKYACVFLGYSGYDFSHINYRRFWENVGPRVKRIIWNKRPGEESEPFLDDVFHTCADVFEYSVAEFPDDLTNALTGSTDIDFSIEGINSQFDEKAEVYYNRVKEKRLSYFTNWVKKFPEAHVLGLVMTESQKFSSRFRQFIEKSQENTEDTEAISYDFTKNMEKLTQKYQNQELSAEEYQKALSVLQLENQMRGFNKQFKNYIKDITERNQFPGITDNNTSMNSFLGFLKSLSRWFQPDKASEIAADYTYRINNLTSQNTDQARVEVLLLYMEVNIVHPDESLWKPFSLQMHDVMDEHISGKIEGSEFQTKIMEIQSKANDQQMGMTIDLEYLLDKQINTTLNSKTDYDFIDQCEAVVLTIMQLAPLIYKKYYASKEYLNLVYGISQKGEITKESLIAFDKMLRKRFITLLERTEVSKTNVKLLMEIMFLRLWIIGIQWLDPNGLKDYTELFDSGEYPKHFSHNSIFKYLREKVGIWLELALQTLEPRFVQKLCGDLLVLAEIGDDFELAKKATLKSLELSDGMVNEASPDGVPGCLGGFYERQGDKENALKYYNLGLDAIRLTIPPLWADVIIYRATKLLSERNEKRKALEIIFKFHPAFKGNASSIHMPAREFSLELAQKLTEELGFSNINAAIKDIFG
;
A
#
# COMPACT_ATOMS: atom_id res chain seq x y z
N MET A 1 10.63 20.75 7.45
CA MET A 1 11.02 21.56 6.28
C MET A 1 11.12 20.62 5.10
N SER A 2 10.30 20.80 4.06
CA SER A 2 10.43 20.02 2.81
C SER A 2 11.71 20.46 2.11
N LEU A 3 12.73 19.60 2.10
CA LEU A 3 13.85 19.81 1.19
C LEU A 3 13.40 19.35 -0.19
N ASN A 4 13.04 20.37 -0.97
CA ASN A 4 12.80 20.33 -2.41
C ASN A 4 13.97 19.59 -3.08
N PRO A 5 13.78 18.62 -4.00
CA PRO A 5 14.86 17.83 -4.60
C PRO A 5 15.78 18.61 -5.57
N LYS A 6 15.80 19.94 -5.48
CA LYS A 6 16.51 20.86 -6.37
C LYS A 6 17.39 21.85 -5.61
N ASP A 7 17.90 21.49 -4.43
CA ASP A 7 18.90 22.33 -3.75
C ASP A 7 20.30 21.99 -4.31
N PRO A 8 20.95 22.89 -5.08
CA PRO A 8 22.22 22.60 -5.74
C PRO A 8 23.44 22.64 -4.81
N ASP A 9 23.25 22.95 -3.52
CA ASP A 9 24.33 23.34 -2.60
C ASP A 9 24.71 22.25 -1.57
N ILE A 10 24.40 20.97 -1.84
CA ILE A 10 25.13 19.89 -1.16
C ILE A 10 26.53 19.88 -1.78
N ILE A 11 27.50 20.45 -1.05
CA ILE A 11 28.92 20.34 -1.37
C ILE A 11 29.28 18.85 -1.35
N ILE A 12 29.27 18.23 -2.53
CA ILE A 12 29.82 16.91 -2.79
C ILE A 12 31.31 17.04 -2.51
N LYS A 13 31.76 16.61 -1.32
CA LYS A 13 33.17 16.25 -1.15
C LYS A 13 33.42 15.11 -2.15
N GLU A 14 34.27 15.34 -3.14
CA GLU A 14 34.86 14.26 -3.95
C GLU A 14 35.41 13.21 -2.97
N ARG A 15 34.70 12.08 -2.82
CA ARG A 15 35.19 10.95 -2.04
C ARG A 15 36.19 10.15 -2.88
N SER A 16 37.10 9.53 -2.15
CA SER A 16 38.23 8.67 -2.51
C SER A 16 38.26 8.06 -3.92
N SER A 17 39.46 8.07 -4.50
CA SER A 17 39.83 7.27 -5.68
C SER A 17 39.27 5.86 -5.60
N THR A 18 38.52 5.44 -6.62
CA THR A 18 38.01 4.07 -6.75
C THR A 18 39.18 3.14 -7.04
N SER A 19 39.47 2.21 -6.11
CA SER A 19 40.55 1.25 -6.27
C SER A 19 40.01 -0.11 -6.75
N PRO A 20 40.78 -0.89 -7.53
CA PRO A 20 40.44 -2.27 -7.80
C PRO A 20 40.25 -3.07 -6.51
N LEU A 21 39.22 -3.93 -6.44
CA LEU A 21 39.03 -4.82 -5.28
C LEU A 21 40.27 -5.70 -5.03
N ALA A 22 41.00 -6.04 -6.09
CA ALA A 22 42.25 -6.79 -6.02
C ALA A 22 43.33 -6.13 -5.17
N ASP A 23 43.32 -4.81 -5.05
CA ASP A 23 44.29 -4.07 -4.23
C ASP A 23 43.79 -3.89 -2.79
N VAL A 24 42.48 -3.74 -2.62
CA VAL A 24 41.87 -3.43 -1.32
C VAL A 24 41.70 -4.68 -0.46
N LEU A 25 41.18 -5.77 -1.03
CA LEU A 25 40.80 -6.96 -0.29
C LEU A 25 41.98 -7.63 0.45
N PRO A 26 43.20 -7.75 -0.15
CA PRO A 26 44.34 -8.36 0.55
C PRO A 26 44.72 -7.65 1.85
N THR A 27 44.50 -6.34 1.94
CA THR A 27 44.80 -5.54 3.14
C THR A 27 43.99 -5.99 4.37
N LEU A 28 42.87 -6.69 4.15
CA LEU A 28 41.98 -7.13 5.23
C LEU A 28 42.35 -8.51 5.79
N PHE A 29 43.15 -9.30 5.08
CA PHE A 29 43.35 -10.72 5.40
C PHE A 29 43.94 -10.97 6.79
N LYS A 30 44.90 -10.14 7.20
CA LYS A 30 45.51 -10.23 8.54
C LYS A 30 44.57 -9.82 9.67
N GLN A 31 43.61 -8.93 9.39
CA GLN A 31 42.68 -8.40 10.38
C GLN A 31 41.39 -9.21 10.49
N GLY A 32 41.09 -9.99 9.44
CA GLY A 32 39.78 -10.60 9.25
C GLY A 32 38.71 -9.58 8.85
N PHE A 33 37.71 -10.04 8.12
CA PHE A 33 36.63 -9.19 7.63
C PHE A 33 35.31 -9.96 7.57
N ILE A 34 34.21 -9.23 7.39
CA ILE A 34 32.88 -9.78 7.10
C ILE A 34 32.45 -9.36 5.70
N VAL A 35 31.55 -10.13 5.10
CA VAL A 35 30.93 -9.76 3.82
C VAL A 35 29.43 -9.55 3.98
N PHE A 36 28.90 -8.63 3.17
CA PHE A 36 27.47 -8.50 2.94
C PHE A 36 27.19 -8.75 1.45
N CYS A 37 26.51 -9.85 1.15
CA CYS A 37 26.34 -10.36 -0.20
C CYS A 37 24.89 -10.18 -0.69
N GLY A 38 24.73 -9.56 -1.86
CA GLY A 38 23.45 -9.48 -2.57
C GLY A 38 23.30 -10.51 -3.68
N ALA A 39 22.20 -10.45 -4.42
CA ALA A 39 21.91 -11.41 -5.50
C ALA A 39 22.99 -11.44 -6.60
N GLY A 40 23.76 -10.37 -6.77
CA GLY A 40 24.82 -10.26 -7.76
C GLY A 40 25.92 -11.31 -7.61
N VAL A 41 26.19 -11.82 -6.40
CA VAL A 41 27.18 -12.91 -6.23
C VAL A 41 26.68 -14.25 -6.76
N SER A 42 25.36 -14.42 -6.86
CA SER A 42 24.71 -15.64 -7.37
C SER A 42 24.46 -15.62 -8.88
N ILE A 43 24.67 -14.48 -9.56
CA ILE A 43 24.44 -14.32 -11.01
C ILE A 43 25.49 -15.03 -11.88
N PRO A 44 26.81 -15.00 -11.58
CA PRO A 44 27.81 -15.64 -12.43
C PRO A 44 27.60 -17.15 -12.56
N PRO A 45 28.01 -17.78 -13.69
CA PRO A 45 27.97 -19.22 -13.84
C PRO A 45 28.86 -19.96 -12.84
N PRO A 46 28.54 -21.21 -12.48
CA PRO A 46 27.36 -22.00 -12.88
C PRO A 46 26.06 -21.69 -12.15
N SER A 47 26.04 -20.92 -11.05
CA SER A 47 24.81 -20.71 -10.26
C SER A 47 23.70 -20.03 -11.07
N CYS A 48 24.04 -19.00 -11.87
CA CYS A 48 23.13 -18.34 -12.82
C CYS A 48 21.78 -17.92 -12.22
N SER A 49 21.76 -17.53 -10.94
CA SER A 49 20.54 -17.02 -10.29
C SER A 49 20.04 -15.78 -11.02
N PRO A 50 18.72 -15.64 -11.20
CA PRO A 50 18.16 -14.41 -11.74
C PRO A 50 18.31 -13.28 -10.71
N SER A 51 18.36 -12.04 -11.19
CA SER A 51 18.08 -10.90 -10.31
C SER A 51 16.64 -10.98 -9.80
N TRP A 52 16.33 -10.30 -8.69
CA TRP A 52 14.97 -10.26 -8.15
C TRP A 52 13.94 -9.78 -9.19
N TRP A 53 14.28 -8.74 -9.96
CA TRP A 53 13.46 -8.23 -11.05
C TRP A 53 13.15 -9.28 -12.12
N MET A 54 14.18 -10.03 -12.53
CA MET A 54 14.03 -11.09 -13.53
C MET A 54 13.21 -12.25 -12.98
N LEU A 55 13.42 -12.61 -11.71
CA LEU A 55 12.67 -13.67 -11.04
C LEU A 55 11.17 -13.35 -10.98
N THR A 56 10.82 -12.15 -10.49
CA THR A 56 9.42 -11.70 -10.42
C THR A 56 8.78 -11.66 -11.80
N GLU A 57 9.51 -11.18 -12.81
CA GLU A 57 9.01 -11.15 -14.20
C GLU A 57 8.79 -12.55 -14.78
N GLU A 58 9.72 -13.48 -14.56
CA GLU A 58 9.58 -14.88 -14.99
C GLU A 58 8.37 -15.56 -14.31
N ILE A 59 8.18 -15.35 -13.00
CA ILE A 59 7.03 -15.89 -12.24
C ILE A 59 5.72 -15.33 -12.81
N LEU A 60 5.60 -14.00 -12.92
CA LEU A 60 4.38 -13.35 -13.37
C LEU A 60 4.05 -13.74 -14.81
N LYS A 61 5.02 -13.68 -15.74
CA LYS A 61 4.81 -14.10 -17.13
C LYS A 61 4.33 -15.54 -17.23
N THR A 62 4.93 -16.44 -16.46
CA THR A 62 4.52 -17.85 -16.46
C THR A 62 3.11 -18.02 -15.90
N PHE A 63 2.79 -17.30 -14.81
CA PHE A 63 1.45 -17.32 -14.20
C PHE A 63 0.38 -16.87 -15.20
N PHE A 64 0.57 -15.69 -15.78
CA PHE A 64 -0.38 -15.10 -16.70
C PHE A 64 -0.46 -15.83 -18.05
N SER A 65 0.59 -16.55 -18.46
CA SER A 65 0.53 -17.40 -19.67
C SER A 65 -0.47 -18.56 -19.56
N GLN A 66 -0.90 -18.93 -18.35
CA GLN A 66 -1.89 -19.97 -18.13
C GLN A 66 -3.33 -19.46 -18.22
N ILE A 67 -3.53 -18.14 -18.30
CA ILE A 67 -4.87 -17.58 -18.50
C ILE A 67 -5.37 -18.02 -19.88
N PRO A 68 -6.46 -18.78 -19.95
CA PRO A 68 -6.99 -19.22 -21.23
C PRO A 68 -7.45 -18.04 -22.10
N GLU A 69 -7.45 -18.23 -23.43
CA GLU A 69 -7.79 -17.14 -24.35
C GLU A 69 -9.28 -16.79 -24.35
N ASP A 70 -10.16 -17.68 -23.87
CA ASP A 70 -11.62 -17.48 -23.81
C ASP A 70 -12.05 -16.42 -22.80
N TYR A 71 -11.19 -15.98 -21.89
CA TYR A 71 -11.49 -14.87 -20.97
C TYR A 71 -11.35 -13.49 -21.62
N ASN A 72 -10.81 -13.41 -22.85
CA ASN A 72 -10.64 -12.16 -23.60
C ASN A 72 -9.92 -11.05 -22.81
N LEU A 73 -8.97 -11.44 -21.95
CA LEU A 73 -8.21 -10.53 -21.09
C LEU A 73 -7.12 -9.82 -21.93
N PRO A 74 -6.97 -8.48 -21.83
CA PRO A 74 -5.94 -7.77 -22.57
C PRO A 74 -4.54 -8.23 -22.18
N LYS A 75 -3.69 -8.58 -23.16
CA LYS A 75 -2.32 -9.05 -22.90
C LYS A 75 -1.40 -7.97 -22.32
N ASP A 76 -1.74 -6.69 -22.52
CA ASP A 76 -1.07 -5.51 -21.95
C ASP A 76 -1.49 -5.22 -20.50
N MET A 77 -2.58 -5.83 -20.01
CA MET A 77 -2.95 -5.86 -18.59
C MET A 77 -1.94 -6.64 -17.73
N ILE A 78 -0.96 -7.29 -18.35
CA ILE A 78 -0.04 -8.22 -17.69
C ILE A 78 1.37 -7.61 -17.58
N LEU A 79 1.65 -6.50 -18.25
CA LEU A 79 3.00 -5.99 -18.45
C LEU A 79 3.21 -4.56 -17.90
N LYS A 80 4.23 -4.48 -17.03
CA LYS A 80 4.98 -3.31 -16.52
C LYS A 80 4.59 -1.96 -17.14
N GLY A 81 4.08 -1.05 -16.30
CA GLY A 81 4.28 0.37 -16.56
C GLY A 81 5.73 0.79 -16.26
N PRO A 82 6.27 1.83 -16.90
CA PRO A 82 7.61 2.34 -16.63
C PRO A 82 7.81 2.81 -15.17
N ASN A 83 6.70 3.10 -14.46
CA ASN A 83 6.71 3.71 -13.12
C ASN A 83 6.46 2.73 -11.96
N GLN A 84 6.11 1.46 -12.22
CA GLN A 84 5.82 0.49 -11.16
C GLN A 84 6.90 -0.57 -11.00
N LYS A 85 7.23 -0.82 -9.73
CA LYS A 85 8.17 -1.85 -9.29
C LYS A 85 7.46 -3.21 -9.26
N PRO A 86 7.95 -4.27 -9.93
CA PRO A 86 7.40 -5.64 -9.88
C PRO A 86 7.14 -6.15 -8.47
N GLU A 87 7.88 -5.64 -7.49
CA GLU A 87 7.69 -5.79 -6.05
C GLU A 87 6.25 -5.49 -5.62
N GLU A 88 5.68 -4.35 -6.04
CA GLU A 88 4.33 -3.91 -5.66
C GLU A 88 3.25 -4.83 -6.23
N VAL A 89 3.46 -5.31 -7.46
CA VAL A 89 2.62 -6.32 -8.10
C VAL A 89 2.71 -7.63 -7.33
N PHE A 90 3.94 -8.05 -7.01
CA PHE A 90 4.21 -9.31 -6.35
C PHE A 90 3.61 -9.38 -4.93
N GLU A 91 3.49 -8.25 -4.20
CA GLU A 91 2.78 -8.21 -2.91
C GLU A 91 1.32 -8.62 -3.02
N THR A 92 0.60 -8.11 -4.03
CA THR A 92 -0.82 -8.45 -4.14
C THR A 92 -0.99 -9.92 -4.51
N PHE A 93 -0.08 -10.44 -5.33
CA PHE A 93 0.05 -11.88 -5.59
C PHE A 93 0.34 -12.68 -4.33
N ALA A 94 1.23 -12.18 -3.46
CA ALA A 94 1.57 -12.81 -2.19
C ALA A 94 0.37 -12.91 -1.25
N VAL A 95 -0.56 -11.96 -1.26
CA VAL A 95 -1.76 -12.04 -0.42
C VAL A 95 -2.71 -13.18 -0.83
N ILE A 96 -2.85 -13.44 -2.14
CA ILE A 96 -3.75 -14.51 -2.63
C ILE A 96 -3.05 -15.88 -2.63
N LEU A 97 -1.77 -15.94 -3.04
CA LEU A 97 -1.05 -17.20 -3.23
C LEU A 97 -0.23 -17.63 -2.00
N GLU A 98 0.26 -16.69 -1.19
CA GLU A 98 0.93 -16.87 0.11
C GLU A 98 1.89 -18.08 0.20
N LYS A 99 1.58 -19.12 1.00
CA LYS A 99 2.44 -20.29 1.21
C LYS A 99 2.82 -20.97 -0.11
N ARG A 100 1.98 -20.86 -1.14
CA ARG A 100 2.27 -21.38 -2.48
C ARG A 100 3.31 -20.55 -3.20
N LEU A 101 3.30 -19.24 -2.98
CA LEU A 101 4.32 -18.32 -3.47
C LEU A 101 5.67 -18.61 -2.81
N ASN A 102 5.72 -18.83 -1.50
CA ASN A 102 6.99 -19.13 -0.82
C ASN A 102 7.70 -20.36 -1.42
N LYS A 103 6.92 -21.38 -1.81
CA LYS A 103 7.47 -22.57 -2.49
C LYS A 103 8.04 -22.29 -3.88
N VAL A 104 7.60 -21.22 -4.55
CA VAL A 104 8.13 -20.89 -5.88
C VAL A 104 9.62 -20.59 -5.83
N PHE A 105 10.12 -20.11 -4.69
CA PHE A 105 11.52 -19.73 -4.52
C PHE A 105 12.48 -20.93 -4.47
N GLU A 106 12.00 -22.16 -4.27
CA GLU A 106 12.81 -23.38 -4.41
C GLU A 106 13.49 -23.47 -5.79
N VAL A 107 12.92 -22.80 -6.81
CA VAL A 107 13.51 -22.64 -8.15
C VAL A 107 14.91 -22.01 -8.16
N LEU A 108 15.31 -21.36 -7.08
CA LEU A 108 16.61 -20.70 -6.97
C LEU A 108 17.74 -21.70 -6.73
N ASP A 109 17.45 -22.95 -6.37
CA ASP A 109 18.41 -24.02 -6.13
C ASP A 109 18.37 -25.12 -7.21
N VAL A 110 18.54 -24.71 -8.47
CA VAL A 110 18.50 -25.60 -9.65
C VAL A 110 19.88 -25.85 -10.29
N SER A 111 20.93 -25.31 -9.68
CA SER A 111 22.31 -25.32 -10.18
C SER A 111 23.33 -25.56 -9.06
N GLU A 112 24.60 -25.29 -9.32
CA GLU A 112 25.73 -25.46 -8.41
C GLU A 112 26.31 -24.11 -7.94
N PRO A 113 26.95 -24.04 -6.77
CA PRO A 113 27.67 -22.86 -6.34
C PRO A 113 28.77 -22.45 -7.34
N ASN A 114 28.85 -21.15 -7.61
CA ASN A 114 29.90 -20.58 -8.44
C ASN A 114 31.21 -20.28 -7.68
N ALA A 115 32.21 -19.83 -8.43
CA ALA A 115 33.53 -19.49 -7.90
C ALA A 115 33.50 -18.49 -6.74
N VAL A 116 32.60 -17.50 -6.73
CA VAL A 116 32.48 -16.51 -5.64
C VAL A 116 32.12 -17.21 -4.32
N HIS A 117 31.13 -18.10 -4.34
CA HIS A 117 30.72 -18.84 -3.14
C HIS A 117 31.84 -19.75 -2.62
N ILE A 118 32.52 -20.46 -3.53
CA ILE A 118 33.62 -21.37 -3.18
C ILE A 118 34.78 -20.60 -2.57
N ILE A 119 35.15 -19.46 -3.17
CA ILE A 119 36.18 -18.56 -2.66
C ILE A 119 35.86 -18.11 -1.23
N LEU A 120 34.64 -17.60 -0.99
CA LEU A 120 34.22 -17.13 0.32
C LEU A 120 34.15 -18.26 1.35
N ALA A 121 33.74 -19.46 0.94
CA ALA A 121 33.76 -20.65 1.80
C ALA A 121 35.18 -21.07 2.19
N ARG A 122 36.14 -21.03 1.26
CA ARG A 122 37.56 -21.29 1.58
C ARG A 122 38.15 -20.21 2.50
N LEU A 123 37.80 -18.94 2.32
CA LEU A 123 38.21 -17.87 3.23
C LEU A 123 37.62 -18.03 4.63
N ALA A 124 36.38 -18.53 4.73
CA ALA A 124 35.76 -18.89 6.01
C ALA A 124 36.49 -20.06 6.67
N LYS A 125 36.84 -21.11 5.91
CA LYS A 125 37.64 -22.26 6.37
C LYS A 125 39.00 -21.84 6.92
N ALA A 126 39.64 -20.87 6.27
CA ALA A 126 40.92 -20.30 6.70
C ALA A 126 40.79 -19.38 7.94
N GLY A 127 39.56 -19.13 8.42
CA GLY A 127 39.30 -18.24 9.55
C GLY A 127 39.51 -16.76 9.23
N ILE A 128 39.66 -16.40 7.95
CA ILE A 128 39.91 -15.03 7.50
C ILE A 128 38.57 -14.29 7.37
N LEU A 129 37.60 -14.92 6.71
CA LEU A 129 36.23 -14.42 6.67
C LEU A 129 35.53 -14.81 7.98
N LYS A 130 34.99 -13.81 8.69
CA LYS A 130 34.44 -13.99 10.04
C LYS A 130 32.94 -14.26 10.06
N ALA A 131 32.22 -13.69 9.11
CA ALA A 131 30.79 -13.92 8.91
C ALA A 131 30.40 -13.56 7.47
N CYS A 132 29.32 -14.17 6.98
CA CYS A 132 28.65 -13.80 5.74
C CYS A 132 27.22 -13.38 6.07
N PHE A 133 26.89 -12.13 5.78
CA PHE A 133 25.52 -11.64 5.78
C PHE A 133 25.00 -11.65 4.35
N THR A 134 23.79 -12.13 4.12
CA THR A 134 23.21 -12.12 2.77
C THR A 134 21.71 -11.91 2.78
N THR A 135 21.23 -11.23 1.75
CA THR A 135 19.80 -11.09 1.42
C THR A 135 19.30 -12.21 0.51
N ASN A 136 20.15 -13.15 0.12
CA ASN A 136 19.82 -14.20 -0.83
C ASN A 136 19.11 -15.36 -0.13
N PHE A 137 18.05 -15.87 -0.75
CA PHE A 137 17.28 -17.01 -0.26
C PHE A 137 17.89 -18.37 -0.68
N ASP A 138 18.70 -18.36 -1.74
CA ASP A 138 19.32 -19.54 -2.36
C ASP A 138 20.25 -20.29 -1.40
N LEU A 139 20.61 -21.53 -1.74
CA LEU A 139 21.44 -22.41 -0.90
C LEU A 139 22.91 -22.45 -1.35
N TYR A 140 23.35 -21.56 -2.24
CA TYR A 140 24.68 -21.68 -2.84
C TYR A 140 25.81 -21.46 -1.82
N PHE A 141 25.62 -20.57 -0.85
CA PHE A 141 26.54 -20.43 0.28
C PHE A 141 26.55 -21.67 1.17
N ASP A 142 25.38 -22.21 1.53
CA ASP A 142 25.25 -23.41 2.35
C ASP A 142 25.96 -24.59 1.70
N HIS A 143 25.72 -24.81 0.40
CA HIS A 143 26.36 -25.86 -0.39
C HIS A 143 27.88 -25.67 -0.48
N ALA A 144 28.36 -24.45 -0.72
CA ALA A 144 29.79 -24.16 -0.78
C ALA A 144 30.49 -24.39 0.58
N LEU A 145 29.90 -23.91 1.68
CA LEU A 145 30.43 -24.09 3.04
C LEU A 145 30.47 -25.57 3.44
N LYS A 146 29.38 -26.31 3.19
CA LYS A 146 29.31 -27.76 3.44
C LYS A 146 30.36 -28.52 2.61
N LYS A 147 30.51 -28.19 1.33
CA LYS A 147 31.47 -28.83 0.42
C LYS A 147 32.93 -28.59 0.83
N GLU A 148 33.24 -27.39 1.29
CA GLU A 148 34.58 -27.04 1.79
C GLU A 148 34.83 -27.52 3.23
N GLY A 149 33.80 -28.03 3.92
CA GLY A 149 33.90 -28.57 5.27
C GLY A 149 34.07 -27.50 6.35
N VAL A 150 33.40 -26.35 6.18
CA VAL A 150 33.38 -25.28 7.18
C VAL A 150 32.38 -25.62 8.29
N ASP A 151 32.78 -25.47 9.55
CA ASP A 151 31.86 -25.51 10.69
C ASP A 151 31.17 -24.15 10.83
N PHE A 152 29.87 -24.09 10.52
CA PHE A 152 29.10 -22.85 10.50
C PHE A 152 27.74 -23.01 11.18
N GLU A 153 27.22 -21.88 11.63
CA GLU A 153 25.85 -21.73 12.12
C GLU A 153 25.02 -20.92 11.14
N LEU A 154 23.80 -21.38 10.86
CA LEU A 154 22.86 -20.74 9.95
C LEU A 154 21.82 -19.94 10.74
N LEU A 155 21.88 -18.62 10.65
CA LEU A 155 20.94 -17.70 11.32
C LEU A 155 19.92 -17.16 10.32
N VAL A 156 18.63 -17.47 10.53
CA VAL A 156 17.56 -17.15 9.58
C VAL A 156 16.47 -16.31 10.23
N ASP A 157 15.87 -16.83 11.30
CA ASP A 157 14.79 -16.17 12.03
C ASP A 157 15.29 -15.53 13.34
N ASN A 158 14.48 -14.66 13.94
CA ASN A 158 14.89 -13.89 15.13
C ASN A 158 15.40 -14.76 16.29
N LEU A 159 14.87 -15.98 16.48
CA LEU A 159 15.28 -16.86 17.57
C LEU A 159 16.70 -17.38 17.34
N ASP A 160 17.08 -17.63 16.09
CA ASP A 160 18.46 -17.98 15.74
C ASP A 160 19.42 -16.85 16.14
N TYR A 161 19.07 -15.59 15.80
CA TYR A 161 19.90 -14.42 16.11
C TYR A 161 19.98 -14.13 17.62
N ASP A 162 18.90 -14.33 18.37
CA ASP A 162 18.90 -14.13 19.83
C ASP A 162 19.81 -15.13 20.55
N ARG A 163 20.00 -16.33 20.00
CA ARG A 163 20.89 -17.37 20.54
C ARG A 163 22.33 -17.22 20.08
N CYS A 164 22.69 -16.15 19.36
CA CYS A 164 23.98 -16.01 18.71
C CYS A 164 25.19 -16.15 19.67
N GLU A 165 25.03 -15.77 20.93
CA GLU A 165 26.09 -15.85 21.94
C GLU A 165 26.55 -17.29 22.25
N ASP A 166 25.70 -18.30 21.97
CA ASP A 166 25.98 -19.71 22.22
C ASP A 166 26.91 -20.36 21.17
N TYR A 167 27.16 -19.69 20.03
CA TYR A 167 27.86 -20.26 18.88
C TYR A 167 29.36 -19.95 18.82
N ASN A 168 29.97 -19.63 19.96
CA ASN A 168 31.39 -19.26 20.05
C ASN A 168 32.29 -20.22 19.25
N ASN A 169 33.08 -19.64 18.33
CA ASN A 169 34.05 -20.27 17.41
C ASN A 169 33.51 -20.85 16.08
N LYS A 170 32.21 -20.78 15.78
CA LYS A 170 31.68 -21.15 14.46
C LYS A 170 31.68 -19.97 13.48
N PHE A 171 31.72 -20.27 12.18
CA PHE A 171 31.44 -19.27 11.15
C PHE A 171 29.94 -18.94 11.13
N LEU A 172 29.57 -17.67 10.98
CA LEU A 172 28.16 -17.27 10.91
C LEU A 172 27.72 -17.05 9.46
N LEU A 173 26.70 -17.78 9.02
CA LEU A 173 25.95 -17.50 7.81
C LEU A 173 24.59 -16.88 8.18
N CYS A 174 24.49 -15.56 8.03
CA CYS A 174 23.34 -14.77 8.41
C CYS A 174 22.45 -14.48 7.19
N LYS A 175 21.34 -15.20 7.05
CA LYS A 175 20.36 -14.99 5.97
C LYS A 175 19.27 -14.03 6.40
N ILE A 176 19.44 -12.76 6.02
CA ILE A 176 18.64 -11.63 6.51
C ILE A 176 17.20 -11.70 6.00
N HIS A 177 16.97 -12.14 4.76
CA HIS A 177 15.62 -12.23 4.19
C HIS A 177 15.03 -13.64 4.24
N GLY A 178 15.62 -14.57 4.99
CA GLY A 178 15.15 -15.96 5.06
C GLY A 178 15.86 -16.89 4.08
N THR A 179 15.39 -18.14 4.01
CA THR A 179 16.00 -19.20 3.19
C THR A 179 14.96 -20.11 2.58
N ILE A 180 15.23 -20.68 1.39
CA ILE A 180 14.31 -21.61 0.73
C ILE A 180 14.15 -22.95 1.48
N GLU A 181 15.08 -23.32 2.36
CA GLU A 181 14.93 -24.49 3.25
C GLU A 181 13.89 -24.26 4.37
N ARG A 182 13.60 -23.00 4.71
CA ARG A 182 12.59 -22.59 5.69
C ARG A 182 11.65 -21.56 5.03
N PRO A 183 10.80 -21.94 4.07
CA PRO A 183 10.06 -21.00 3.23
C PRO A 183 9.22 -19.96 3.98
N ASP A 184 8.72 -20.30 5.17
CA ASP A 184 7.96 -19.40 6.03
C ASP A 184 8.79 -18.23 6.61
N THR A 185 10.12 -18.32 6.53
CA THR A 185 11.07 -17.25 6.91
C THR A 185 11.34 -16.26 5.78
N ILE A 186 10.95 -16.58 4.55
CA ILE A 186 11.23 -15.74 3.38
C ILE A 186 10.46 -14.42 3.51
N ILE A 187 11.21 -13.33 3.42
CA ILE A 187 10.69 -11.97 3.39
C ILE A 187 10.88 -11.47 1.96
N SER A 188 9.80 -11.46 1.18
CA SER A 188 9.85 -10.91 -0.18
C SER A 188 10.21 -9.42 -0.13
N VAL A 189 11.04 -8.96 -1.06
CA VAL A 189 11.67 -7.62 -1.06
C VAL A 189 10.66 -6.47 -0.84
N ALA A 190 9.44 -6.60 -1.33
CA ALA A 190 8.38 -5.62 -1.17
C ALA A 190 7.90 -5.47 0.30
N SER A 191 7.73 -6.59 1.01
CA SER A 191 7.53 -6.61 2.47
C SER A 191 8.82 -6.40 3.26
N ALA A 192 10.01 -6.65 2.68
CA ALA A 192 11.29 -6.29 3.31
C ALA A 192 11.45 -4.76 3.43
N TYR A 193 10.90 -4.00 2.48
CA TYR A 193 10.82 -2.53 2.52
C TYR A 193 9.67 -1.97 3.34
N LYS A 194 8.73 -2.81 3.81
CA LYS A 194 7.54 -2.34 4.53
C LYS A 194 7.39 -2.98 5.90
N SER A 195 8.27 -3.93 6.27
CA SER A 195 8.25 -4.61 7.57
C SER A 195 9.57 -4.46 8.30
N ALA A 196 9.47 -4.51 9.63
CA ALA A 196 10.58 -4.81 10.52
C ALA A 196 11.06 -6.28 10.49
N LYS A 197 10.54 -7.15 9.61
CA LYS A 197 11.02 -8.53 9.48
C LYS A 197 12.31 -8.63 8.67
N GLY A 198 12.46 -7.78 7.65
CA GLY A 198 13.65 -7.73 6.76
C GLY A 198 14.93 -7.56 7.57
N PHE A 199 14.96 -6.55 8.45
CA PHE A 199 16.09 -6.24 9.33
C PHE A 199 15.59 -5.88 10.74
N SER A 200 15.37 -6.91 11.55
CA SER A 200 14.81 -6.83 12.90
C SER A 200 15.87 -6.49 13.96
N PRO A 201 15.47 -6.10 15.20
CA PRO A 201 16.42 -5.82 16.27
C PRO A 201 17.42 -6.96 16.58
N PRO A 202 17.01 -8.25 16.64
CA PRO A 202 17.97 -9.35 16.81
C PRO A 202 19.01 -9.42 15.68
N LYS A 203 18.56 -9.26 14.43
CA LYS A 203 19.44 -9.22 13.25
C LYS A 203 20.39 -8.03 13.30
N SER A 204 19.89 -6.86 13.71
CA SER A 204 20.69 -5.64 13.79
C SER A 204 21.76 -5.74 14.87
N THR A 205 21.45 -6.31 16.03
CA THR A 205 22.42 -6.47 17.14
C THR A 205 23.61 -7.32 16.72
N VAL A 206 23.39 -8.44 16.03
CA VAL A 206 24.47 -9.31 15.54
C VAL A 206 25.29 -8.60 14.45
N PHE A 207 24.64 -7.89 13.53
CA PHE A 207 25.35 -7.17 12.47
C PHE A 207 26.16 -5.99 13.02
N GLU A 208 25.61 -5.23 13.95
CA GLU A 208 26.26 -4.15 14.69
C GLU A 208 27.53 -4.66 15.40
N MET A 209 27.41 -5.72 16.19
CA MET A 209 28.56 -6.33 16.87
C MET A 209 29.70 -6.69 15.89
N MET A 210 29.36 -7.15 14.69
CA MET A 210 30.34 -7.52 13.67
C MET A 210 30.97 -6.29 12.99
N LEU A 211 30.18 -5.25 12.70
CA LEU A 211 30.64 -3.99 12.10
C LEU A 211 31.60 -3.20 13.00
N GLU A 212 31.44 -3.32 14.32
CA GLU A 212 32.36 -2.73 15.30
C GLU A 212 33.73 -3.43 15.33
N LYS A 213 33.74 -4.75 15.07
CA LYS A 213 34.95 -5.60 15.20
C LYS A 213 35.74 -5.72 13.89
N TYR A 214 35.05 -5.78 12.76
CA TYR A 214 35.62 -6.17 11.47
C TYR A 214 35.23 -5.18 10.35
N ALA A 215 36.12 -5.07 9.34
CA ALA A 215 35.77 -4.39 8.10
C ALA A 215 34.65 -5.14 7.38
N CYS A 216 33.69 -4.43 6.79
CA CYS A 216 32.61 -5.00 6.00
C CYS A 216 32.80 -4.74 4.51
N VAL A 217 32.77 -5.80 3.71
CA VAL A 217 32.86 -5.73 2.25
C VAL A 217 31.50 -6.08 1.64
N PHE A 218 30.91 -5.13 0.92
CA PHE A 218 29.66 -5.36 0.18
C PHE A 218 30.00 -5.94 -1.19
N LEU A 219 29.39 -7.08 -1.54
CA LEU A 219 29.64 -7.80 -2.79
C LEU A 219 28.32 -8.11 -3.51
N GLY A 220 28.21 -7.72 -4.77
CA GLY A 220 27.04 -8.04 -5.61
C GLY A 220 25.71 -7.53 -5.03
N TYR A 221 25.76 -6.47 -4.22
CA TYR A 221 24.62 -5.89 -3.53
C TYR A 221 24.35 -4.50 -4.06
N SER A 222 23.11 -4.24 -4.48
CA SER A 222 22.73 -2.99 -5.13
C SER A 222 22.36 -1.88 -4.14
N GLY A 223 22.13 -2.20 -2.86
CA GLY A 223 21.85 -1.21 -1.82
C GLY A 223 20.47 -0.55 -1.86
N TYR A 224 19.58 -0.92 -2.79
CA TYR A 224 18.25 -0.29 -2.90
C TYR A 224 17.43 -0.42 -1.61
N ASP A 225 17.66 -1.48 -0.84
CA ASP A 225 17.01 -1.69 0.46
C ASP A 225 17.45 -0.67 1.51
N PHE A 226 18.64 -0.10 1.37
CA PHE A 226 19.18 0.85 2.34
C PHE A 226 18.51 2.22 2.28
N SER A 227 17.79 2.51 1.19
CA SER A 227 16.91 3.68 1.13
C SER A 227 15.76 3.60 2.13
N HIS A 228 15.43 2.40 2.60
CA HIS A 228 14.37 2.20 3.58
C HIS A 228 14.78 2.69 4.98
N ILE A 229 13.82 3.27 5.70
CA ILE A 229 14.06 3.99 6.96
C ILE A 229 14.70 3.13 8.06
N ASN A 230 14.42 1.81 8.08
CA ASN A 230 15.00 0.90 9.07
C ASN A 230 16.52 0.74 8.89
N TYR A 231 16.98 0.60 7.65
CA TYR A 231 18.40 0.54 7.33
C TYR A 231 19.07 1.89 7.54
N ARG A 232 18.41 2.99 7.15
CA ARG A 232 18.91 4.36 7.41
C ARG A 232 19.18 4.59 8.91
N ARG A 233 18.20 4.28 9.76
CA ARG A 233 18.33 4.44 11.23
C ARG A 233 19.42 3.54 11.82
N PHE A 234 19.55 2.32 11.31
CA PHE A 234 20.63 1.44 11.71
C PHE A 234 21.99 2.06 11.39
N TRP A 235 22.20 2.51 10.15
CA TRP A 235 23.46 3.13 9.71
C TRP A 235 23.74 4.46 10.42
N GLU A 236 22.72 5.26 10.72
CA GLU A 236 22.84 6.45 11.58
C GLU A 236 23.39 6.11 12.97
N ASN A 237 22.85 5.05 13.60
CA ASN A 237 23.25 4.65 14.97
C ASN A 237 24.61 3.94 15.02
N VAL A 238 24.85 2.97 14.13
CA VAL A 238 26.09 2.19 14.14
C VAL A 238 27.25 2.95 13.49
N GLY A 239 26.98 3.88 12.57
CA GLY A 239 27.98 4.60 11.78
C GLY A 239 29.21 5.07 12.57
N PRO A 240 29.05 5.78 13.71
CA PRO A 240 30.17 6.24 14.54
C PRO A 240 31.05 5.12 15.12
N ARG A 241 30.57 3.87 15.14
CA ARG A 241 31.27 2.69 15.65
C ARG A 241 31.73 1.73 14.55
N VAL A 242 31.36 1.99 13.29
CA VAL A 242 31.76 1.15 12.16
C VAL A 242 33.27 1.20 11.96
N LYS A 243 33.90 0.04 11.84
CA LYS A 243 35.35 -0.05 11.67
C LYS A 243 35.82 0.39 10.28
N ARG A 244 35.21 -0.14 9.23
CA ARG A 244 35.51 0.16 7.81
C ARG A 244 34.44 -0.44 6.90
N ILE A 245 34.06 0.28 5.85
CA ILE A 245 33.15 -0.19 4.79
C ILE A 245 33.87 -0.14 3.45
N ILE A 246 33.79 -1.23 2.71
CA ILE A 246 34.23 -1.31 1.32
C ILE A 246 33.02 -1.67 0.47
N TRP A 247 32.59 -0.74 -0.37
CA TRP A 247 31.48 -0.94 -1.30
C TRP A 247 32.01 -1.31 -2.67
N ASN A 248 31.77 -2.54 -3.11
CA ASN A 248 32.18 -2.98 -4.44
C ASN A 248 31.14 -2.60 -5.51
N LYS A 249 31.58 -1.86 -6.52
CA LYS A 249 30.82 -1.52 -7.72
C LYS A 249 31.18 -2.45 -8.87
N ARG A 250 30.20 -2.70 -9.72
CA ARG A 250 30.47 -3.30 -11.02
C ARG A 250 31.12 -2.27 -11.96
N PRO A 251 32.08 -2.65 -12.83
CA PRO A 251 32.59 -1.76 -13.86
C PRO A 251 31.46 -1.13 -14.70
N GLY A 252 31.43 0.20 -14.77
CA GLY A 252 30.45 0.96 -15.55
C GLY A 252 29.08 1.16 -14.88
N GLU A 253 28.93 0.83 -13.59
CA GLU A 253 27.73 1.13 -12.81
C GLU A 253 27.66 2.63 -12.49
N GLU A 254 26.67 3.34 -13.05
CA GLU A 254 26.49 4.80 -12.90
C GLU A 254 25.39 5.19 -11.90
N SER A 255 24.44 4.29 -11.62
CA SER A 255 23.28 4.57 -10.76
C SER A 255 23.42 3.91 -9.40
N GLU A 256 23.55 4.71 -8.36
CA GLU A 256 23.54 4.23 -6.97
C GLU A 256 22.26 4.67 -6.27
N PRO A 257 21.72 3.85 -5.36
CA PRO A 257 20.84 4.40 -4.32
C PRO A 257 21.63 5.49 -3.59
N PHE A 258 20.96 6.41 -2.90
CA PHE A 258 21.59 7.54 -2.20
C PHE A 258 22.57 7.09 -1.08
N LEU A 259 23.70 6.45 -1.41
CA LEU A 259 24.64 5.80 -0.50
C LEU A 259 25.35 6.84 0.36
N ASP A 260 25.69 7.99 -0.23
CA ASP A 260 26.28 9.11 0.50
C ASP A 260 25.36 9.61 1.62
N ASP A 261 24.05 9.58 1.37
CA ASP A 261 23.01 9.93 2.33
C ASP A 261 22.77 8.80 3.35
N VAL A 262 22.79 7.52 2.94
CA VAL A 262 22.68 6.38 3.86
C VAL A 262 23.87 6.29 4.82
N PHE A 263 25.09 6.44 4.30
CA PHE A 263 26.35 6.24 5.03
C PHE A 263 27.00 7.56 5.48
N HIS A 264 26.22 8.63 5.61
CA HIS A 264 26.74 9.96 5.96
C HIS A 264 27.45 9.99 7.33
N THR A 265 27.03 9.15 8.29
CA THR A 265 27.60 9.04 9.65
C THR A 265 28.91 8.22 9.73
N CYS A 266 29.26 7.49 8.67
CA CYS A 266 30.50 6.70 8.57
C CYS A 266 31.26 7.01 7.27
N ALA A 267 31.08 8.24 6.79
CA ALA A 267 31.66 8.77 5.57
C ALA A 267 33.19 8.64 5.48
N ASP A 268 33.86 8.76 6.63
CA ASP A 268 35.30 8.76 6.81
C ASP A 268 35.92 7.36 6.74
N VAL A 269 35.11 6.33 7.00
CA VAL A 269 35.53 4.91 6.97
C VAL A 269 34.91 4.16 5.79
N PHE A 270 34.26 4.87 4.86
CA PHE A 270 33.60 4.32 3.68
C PHE A 270 34.48 4.49 2.44
N GLU A 271 34.73 3.39 1.73
CA GLU A 271 35.56 3.36 0.53
C GLU A 271 34.85 2.61 -0.62
N TYR A 272 35.05 3.07 -1.85
CA TYR A 272 34.61 2.35 -3.04
C TYR A 272 35.70 1.46 -3.60
N SER A 273 35.30 0.27 -4.06
CA SER A 273 36.14 -0.60 -4.89
C SER A 273 35.41 -0.98 -6.17
N VAL A 274 36.14 -1.45 -7.19
CA VAL A 274 35.56 -1.94 -8.44
C VAL A 274 35.98 -3.39 -8.69
N ALA A 275 35.04 -4.25 -9.07
CA ALA A 275 35.30 -5.62 -9.49
C ALA A 275 34.20 -6.19 -10.39
N GLU A 276 34.59 -6.98 -11.40
CA GLU A 276 33.71 -7.91 -12.10
C GLU A 276 33.90 -9.32 -11.52
N PHE A 277 32.80 -9.96 -11.10
CA PHE A 277 32.85 -11.31 -10.57
C PHE A 277 32.66 -12.38 -11.65
N PRO A 278 33.37 -13.52 -11.54
CA PRO A 278 34.25 -13.93 -10.44
C PRO A 278 35.73 -13.56 -10.62
N ASP A 279 36.11 -13.04 -11.79
CA ASP A 279 37.50 -12.90 -12.22
C ASP A 279 38.31 -11.99 -11.30
N ASP A 280 37.82 -10.79 -10.98
CA ASP A 280 38.58 -9.82 -10.17
C ASP A 280 38.71 -10.25 -8.70
N LEU A 281 37.75 -11.02 -8.18
CA LEU A 281 37.86 -11.63 -6.86
C LEU A 281 38.94 -12.74 -6.85
N THR A 282 39.03 -13.51 -7.93
CA THR A 282 40.08 -14.53 -8.10
C THR A 282 41.46 -13.88 -8.22
N ASN A 283 41.55 -12.78 -8.97
CA ASN A 283 42.77 -11.98 -9.10
C ASN A 283 43.23 -11.41 -7.74
N ALA A 284 42.29 -10.92 -6.93
CA ALA A 284 42.57 -10.42 -5.57
C ALA A 284 43.26 -11.46 -4.68
N LEU A 285 42.94 -12.74 -4.86
CA LEU A 285 43.46 -13.83 -4.04
C LEU A 285 44.80 -14.35 -4.55
N THR A 286 44.92 -14.52 -5.86
CA THR A 286 46.15 -15.02 -6.49
C THR A 286 47.32 -14.03 -6.40
N GLY A 287 47.03 -12.72 -6.38
CA GLY A 287 48.04 -11.67 -6.20
C GLY A 287 48.53 -11.48 -4.76
N SER A 288 47.86 -12.08 -3.78
CA SER A 288 48.18 -11.89 -2.36
C SER A 288 49.31 -12.80 -1.91
N THR A 289 50.39 -12.22 -1.38
CA THR A 289 51.48 -12.98 -0.74
C THR A 289 51.18 -13.35 0.71
N ASP A 290 50.09 -12.83 1.28
CA ASP A 290 49.76 -12.92 2.71
C ASP A 290 48.93 -14.17 3.06
N ILE A 291 48.44 -14.92 2.06
CA ILE A 291 47.71 -16.18 2.28
C ILE A 291 48.21 -17.24 1.30
N ASP A 292 48.51 -18.43 1.81
CA ASP A 292 48.60 -19.64 0.99
C ASP A 292 47.17 -20.13 0.67
N PHE A 293 46.60 -19.62 -0.41
CA PHE A 293 45.23 -19.88 -0.83
C PHE A 293 45.20 -20.68 -2.14
N SER A 294 44.77 -21.94 -2.08
CA SER A 294 44.61 -22.76 -3.28
C SER A 294 43.37 -22.31 -4.06
N ILE A 295 43.56 -21.98 -5.34
CA ILE A 295 42.48 -21.80 -6.33
C ILE A 295 42.23 -23.06 -7.17
N GLU A 296 42.85 -24.19 -6.80
CA GLU A 296 42.72 -25.45 -7.52
C GLU A 296 41.26 -25.91 -7.55
N GLY A 297 40.79 -26.33 -8.73
CA GLY A 297 39.41 -26.74 -8.99
C GLY A 297 38.38 -25.61 -9.16
N ILE A 298 38.77 -24.34 -8.96
CA ILE A 298 37.87 -23.18 -9.21
C ILE A 298 37.75 -22.92 -10.72
N ASN A 299 38.88 -22.98 -11.45
CA ASN A 299 38.91 -22.70 -12.89
C ASN A 299 38.20 -23.77 -13.74
N SER A 300 38.10 -25.02 -13.27
CA SER A 300 37.38 -26.10 -13.97
C SER A 300 35.85 -25.92 -14.00
N GLN A 301 35.31 -24.92 -13.29
CA GLN A 301 33.88 -24.57 -13.37
C GLN A 301 33.54 -23.69 -14.60
N PHE A 302 34.53 -23.27 -15.39
CA PHE A 302 34.38 -22.38 -16.56
C PHE A 302 34.64 -23.07 -17.91
N ASP A 303 34.66 -24.41 -17.96
CA ASP A 303 35.00 -25.16 -19.18
C ASP A 303 33.97 -24.98 -20.33
N GLU A 304 32.75 -24.55 -20.02
CA GLU A 304 31.70 -24.21 -21.00
C GLU A 304 31.48 -22.68 -21.09
N LYS A 305 31.03 -22.19 -22.27
CA LYS A 305 30.67 -20.78 -22.45
C LYS A 305 29.54 -20.39 -21.48
N ALA A 306 29.67 -19.23 -20.82
CA ALA A 306 28.70 -18.72 -19.84
C ALA A 306 27.23 -18.77 -20.33
N GLU A 307 26.98 -18.44 -21.60
CA GLU A 307 25.65 -18.46 -22.21
C GLU A 307 24.97 -19.84 -22.15
N VAL A 308 25.75 -20.92 -22.24
CA VAL A 308 25.23 -22.30 -22.14
C VAL A 308 24.70 -22.59 -20.74
N TYR A 309 25.43 -22.16 -19.70
CA TYR A 309 24.96 -22.27 -18.31
C TYR A 309 23.69 -21.46 -18.09
N TYR A 310 23.66 -20.19 -18.53
CA TYR A 310 22.49 -19.33 -18.38
C TYR A 310 21.25 -19.93 -19.04
N ASN A 311 21.37 -20.42 -20.27
CA ASN A 311 20.24 -21.03 -20.99
C ASN A 311 19.75 -22.30 -20.28
N ARG A 312 20.65 -23.19 -19.88
CA ARG A 312 20.30 -24.44 -19.18
C ARG A 312 19.59 -24.16 -17.84
N VAL A 313 20.12 -23.24 -17.04
CA VAL A 313 19.53 -22.88 -15.75
C VAL A 313 18.18 -22.19 -15.94
N LYS A 314 18.07 -21.26 -16.91
CA LYS A 314 16.80 -20.59 -17.25
C LYS A 314 15.73 -21.58 -17.70
N GLU A 315 16.06 -22.54 -18.55
CA GLU A 315 15.12 -23.60 -18.99
C GLU A 315 14.60 -24.41 -17.81
N LYS A 316 15.49 -24.82 -16.88
CA LYS A 316 15.07 -25.49 -15.64
C LYS A 316 14.12 -24.63 -14.81
N ARG A 317 14.42 -23.34 -14.63
CA ARG A 317 13.55 -22.41 -13.88
C ARG A 317 12.18 -22.25 -14.54
N LEU A 318 12.13 -21.98 -15.85
CA LEU A 318 10.87 -21.83 -16.59
C LEU A 318 10.04 -23.11 -16.57
N SER A 319 10.69 -24.28 -16.65
CA SER A 319 10.01 -25.56 -16.49
C SER A 319 9.45 -25.74 -15.07
N TYR A 320 10.18 -25.33 -14.03
CA TYR A 320 9.71 -25.36 -12.65
C TYR A 320 8.49 -24.44 -12.49
N PHE A 321 8.58 -23.18 -12.92
CA PHE A 321 7.45 -22.24 -12.88
C PHE A 321 6.23 -22.79 -13.61
N THR A 322 6.42 -23.34 -14.81
CA THR A 322 5.30 -23.90 -15.58
C THR A 322 4.62 -25.04 -14.81
N ASN A 323 5.40 -25.92 -14.19
CA ASN A 323 4.87 -27.03 -13.38
C ASN A 323 4.23 -26.55 -12.06
N TRP A 324 4.76 -25.48 -11.48
CA TRP A 324 4.21 -24.84 -10.29
C TRP A 324 2.86 -24.19 -10.60
N VAL A 325 2.76 -23.37 -11.66
CA VAL A 325 1.51 -22.70 -12.06
C VAL A 325 0.42 -23.72 -12.45
N LYS A 326 0.77 -24.82 -13.11
CA LYS A 326 -0.19 -25.88 -13.46
C LYS A 326 -0.89 -26.55 -12.27
N LYS A 327 -0.35 -26.39 -11.06
CA LYS A 327 -0.95 -26.92 -9.83
C LYS A 327 -1.98 -25.97 -9.21
N PHE A 328 -2.13 -24.76 -9.72
CA PHE A 328 -3.11 -23.81 -9.19
C PHE A 328 -4.50 -24.12 -9.72
N PRO A 329 -5.51 -24.20 -8.85
CA PRO A 329 -6.89 -24.18 -9.29
C PRO A 329 -7.20 -22.88 -10.03
N GLU A 330 -8.04 -22.98 -11.06
CA GLU A 330 -8.46 -21.84 -11.89
C GLU A 330 -9.05 -20.68 -11.05
N ALA A 331 -9.74 -20.98 -9.95
CA ALA A 331 -10.29 -19.94 -9.06
C ALA A 331 -9.23 -18.99 -8.47
N HIS A 332 -7.99 -19.46 -8.23
CA HIS A 332 -6.89 -18.59 -7.78
C HIS A 332 -6.45 -17.63 -8.90
N VAL A 333 -6.38 -18.14 -10.14
CA VAL A 333 -6.03 -17.35 -11.32
C VAL A 333 -7.07 -16.27 -11.55
N LEU A 334 -8.36 -16.60 -11.47
CA LEU A 334 -9.45 -15.63 -11.61
C LEU A 334 -9.43 -14.59 -10.50
N GLY A 335 -9.22 -15.00 -9.25
CA GLY A 335 -9.13 -14.08 -8.12
C GLY A 335 -8.05 -13.02 -8.32
N LEU A 336 -6.86 -13.45 -8.76
CA LEU A 336 -5.74 -12.56 -9.06
C LEU A 336 -6.04 -11.60 -10.22
N VAL A 337 -6.58 -12.11 -11.33
CA VAL A 337 -7.00 -11.28 -12.47
C VAL A 337 -8.01 -10.23 -11.99
N MET A 338 -8.98 -10.60 -11.16
CA MET A 338 -9.98 -9.65 -10.65
C MET A 338 -9.35 -8.57 -9.77
N THR A 339 -8.50 -8.95 -8.80
CA THR A 339 -7.84 -7.97 -7.92
C THR A 339 -6.90 -7.03 -8.66
N GLU A 340 -6.29 -7.51 -9.74
CA GLU A 340 -5.22 -6.79 -10.43
C GLU A 340 -5.68 -6.09 -11.73
N SER A 341 -6.79 -6.52 -12.33
CA SER A 341 -7.40 -5.87 -13.50
C SER A 341 -7.63 -4.38 -13.32
N GLN A 342 -7.85 -3.97 -12.07
CA GLN A 342 -8.02 -2.58 -11.69
C GLN A 342 -6.73 -1.79 -11.75
N LYS A 343 -5.57 -2.38 -11.43
CA LYS A 343 -4.28 -1.68 -11.36
C LYS A 343 -3.52 -1.66 -12.68
N PHE A 344 -3.78 -2.64 -13.54
CA PHE A 344 -2.97 -2.84 -14.74
C PHE A 344 -3.46 -2.14 -16.01
N SER A 345 -4.71 -1.68 -16.07
CA SER A 345 -5.20 -0.92 -17.22
C SER A 345 -4.34 0.35 -17.42
N SER A 346 -3.73 0.50 -18.60
CA SER A 346 -2.98 1.71 -18.97
C SER A 346 -3.85 2.97 -18.89
N ARG A 347 -5.14 2.83 -19.21
CA ARG A 347 -6.14 3.90 -19.11
C ARG A 347 -6.53 4.22 -17.66
N PHE A 348 -6.65 3.20 -16.79
CA PHE A 348 -6.86 3.44 -15.36
C PHE A 348 -5.66 4.15 -14.74
N ARG A 349 -4.44 3.78 -15.16
CA ARG A 349 -3.21 4.44 -14.70
C ARG A 349 -3.15 5.90 -15.14
N GLN A 350 -3.39 6.19 -16.42
CA GLN A 350 -3.50 7.57 -16.91
C GLN A 350 -4.59 8.37 -16.17
N PHE A 351 -5.69 7.70 -15.81
CA PHE A 351 -6.76 8.30 -15.02
C PHE A 351 -6.29 8.66 -13.60
N ILE A 352 -5.55 7.77 -12.92
CA ILE A 352 -4.98 8.04 -11.59
C ILE A 352 -3.92 9.14 -11.63
N GLU A 353 -2.98 9.08 -12.59
CA GLU A 353 -1.92 10.09 -12.74
C GLU A 353 -2.52 11.49 -12.94
N LYS A 354 -3.48 11.65 -13.87
CA LYS A 354 -4.22 12.91 -14.05
C LYS A 354 -5.02 13.32 -12.82
N SER A 355 -5.58 12.38 -12.08
CA SER A 355 -6.31 12.69 -10.85
C SER A 355 -5.36 13.19 -9.75
N GLN A 356 -4.16 12.62 -9.66
CA GLN A 356 -3.12 13.00 -8.70
C GLN A 356 -2.52 14.38 -9.02
N GLU A 357 -2.20 14.65 -10.29
CA GLU A 357 -1.78 15.98 -10.77
C GLU A 357 -2.81 17.07 -10.42
N ASN A 358 -4.10 16.72 -10.43
CA ASN A 358 -5.17 17.63 -10.03
C ASN A 358 -5.26 17.84 -8.51
N THR A 359 -4.80 16.88 -7.70
CA THR A 359 -4.82 16.97 -6.22
C THR A 359 -3.57 17.59 -5.61
N GLU A 360 -2.40 17.48 -6.24
CA GLU A 360 -1.14 18.07 -5.73
C GLU A 360 -1.18 19.61 -5.71
N ASP A 361 -2.05 20.22 -6.51
CA ASP A 361 -2.16 21.67 -6.69
C ASP A 361 -3.42 22.26 -6.01
N THR A 362 -4.16 21.43 -5.26
CA THR A 362 -5.27 21.91 -4.41
C THR A 362 -4.74 22.24 -3.02
N GLU A 363 -4.45 23.53 -2.78
CA GLU A 363 -4.47 24.14 -1.45
C GLU A 363 -5.88 24.04 -0.84
N ALA A 364 -6.32 22.83 -0.48
CA ALA A 364 -7.69 22.59 -0.05
C ALA A 364 -7.73 21.61 1.12
N ILE A 365 -7.19 22.03 2.26
CA ILE A 365 -7.59 21.46 3.56
C ILE A 365 -7.89 22.63 4.51
N SER A 366 -9.10 22.63 5.03
CA SER A 366 -9.71 23.61 5.94
C SER A 366 -10.23 24.92 5.30
N TYR A 367 -11.23 24.80 4.43
CA TYR A 367 -12.25 25.85 4.37
C TYR A 367 -13.62 25.22 4.53
N ASP A 368 -14.21 25.54 5.67
CA ASP A 368 -15.51 25.07 6.09
C ASP A 368 -16.60 25.90 5.38
N PHE A 369 -16.95 25.49 4.15
CA PHE A 369 -18.01 26.10 3.36
C PHE A 369 -19.31 26.15 4.17
N THR A 370 -19.60 25.09 4.92
CA THR A 370 -20.77 25.00 5.79
C THR A 370 -20.72 26.07 6.87
N LYS A 371 -19.62 26.23 7.61
CA LYS A 371 -19.48 27.28 8.64
C LYS A 371 -19.46 28.70 8.08
N ASN A 372 -18.91 28.91 6.89
CA ASN A 372 -18.94 30.22 6.24
C ASN A 372 -20.33 30.55 5.68
N MET A 373 -21.06 29.53 5.20
CA MET A 373 -22.47 29.64 4.82
C MET A 373 -23.34 29.94 6.05
N GLU A 374 -23.12 29.25 7.16
CA GLU A 374 -23.81 29.48 8.43
C GLU A 374 -23.55 30.88 8.97
N LYS A 375 -22.29 31.35 8.97
CA LYS A 375 -21.95 32.72 9.33
C LYS A 375 -22.62 33.74 8.42
N LEU A 376 -22.63 33.51 7.11
CA LEU A 376 -23.27 34.41 6.15
C LEU A 376 -24.79 34.45 6.36
N THR A 377 -25.40 33.29 6.62
CA THR A 377 -26.82 33.14 6.92
C THR A 377 -27.18 33.81 8.25
N GLN A 378 -26.33 33.69 9.28
CA GLN A 378 -26.49 34.38 10.56
C GLN A 378 -26.42 35.89 10.40
N LYS A 379 -25.47 36.42 9.60
CA LYS A 379 -25.40 37.86 9.31
C LYS A 379 -26.66 38.38 8.64
N TYR A 380 -27.24 37.62 7.71
CA TYR A 380 -28.52 37.96 7.10
C TYR A 380 -29.68 37.88 8.09
N GLN A 381 -29.75 36.83 8.92
CA GLN A 381 -30.76 36.69 9.97
C GLN A 381 -30.68 37.80 11.03
N ASN A 382 -29.47 38.27 11.35
CA ASN A 382 -29.20 39.39 12.25
C ASN A 382 -29.42 40.77 11.60
N GLN A 383 -29.90 40.83 10.35
CA GLN A 383 -30.08 42.07 9.57
C GLN A 383 -28.78 42.88 9.36
N GLU A 384 -27.62 42.24 9.48
CA GLU A 384 -26.31 42.84 9.19
C GLU A 384 -26.05 42.94 7.67
N LEU A 385 -26.84 42.23 6.86
CA LEU A 385 -26.81 42.24 5.40
C LEU A 385 -28.23 42.45 4.85
N SER A 386 -28.35 43.26 3.80
CA SER A 386 -29.57 43.27 2.98
C SER A 386 -29.71 41.97 2.17
N ALA A 387 -30.92 41.69 1.68
CA ALA A 387 -31.18 40.51 0.84
C ALA A 387 -30.30 40.49 -0.43
N GLU A 388 -30.02 41.66 -1.01
CA GLU A 388 -29.20 41.80 -2.20
C GLU A 388 -27.71 41.54 -1.89
N GLU A 389 -27.21 42.07 -0.76
CA GLU A 389 -25.84 41.81 -0.30
C GLU A 389 -25.63 40.35 0.10
N TYR A 390 -26.63 39.72 0.73
CA TYR A 390 -26.61 38.30 1.06
C TYR A 390 -26.52 37.44 -0.20
N GLN A 391 -27.36 37.70 -1.21
CA GLN A 391 -27.34 36.95 -2.47
C GLN A 391 -26.02 37.13 -3.23
N LYS A 392 -25.45 38.34 -3.21
CA LYS A 392 -24.14 38.62 -3.82
C LYS A 392 -23.02 37.87 -3.10
N ALA A 393 -22.97 37.91 -1.78
CA ALA A 393 -21.98 37.20 -0.97
C ALA A 393 -22.13 35.67 -1.09
N LEU A 394 -23.37 35.17 -1.16
CA LEU A 394 -23.67 33.76 -1.39
C LEU A 394 -23.15 33.29 -2.75
N SER A 395 -23.35 34.09 -3.79
CA SER A 395 -22.86 33.79 -5.14
C SER A 395 -21.32 33.73 -5.18
N VAL A 396 -20.63 34.66 -4.50
CA VAL A 396 -19.16 34.64 -4.39
C VAL A 396 -18.69 33.39 -3.64
N LEU A 397 -19.33 33.07 -2.51
CA LEU A 397 -19.01 31.89 -1.71
C LEU A 397 -19.20 30.58 -2.49
N GLN A 398 -20.27 30.48 -3.28
CA GLN A 398 -20.53 29.33 -4.15
C GLN A 398 -19.49 29.23 -5.27
N LEU A 399 -19.14 30.35 -5.91
CA LEU A 399 -18.12 30.41 -6.95
C LEU A 399 -16.74 30.00 -6.41
N GLU A 400 -16.34 30.51 -5.25
CA GLU A 400 -15.10 30.12 -4.56
C GLU A 400 -15.06 28.62 -4.26
N ASN A 401 -16.18 28.04 -3.82
CA ASN A 401 -16.28 26.60 -3.56
C ASN A 401 -16.15 25.76 -4.85
N GLN A 402 -16.78 26.20 -5.95
CA GLN A 402 -16.66 25.52 -7.25
C GLN A 402 -15.24 25.61 -7.80
N MET A 403 -14.59 26.78 -7.68
CA MET A 403 -13.22 27.02 -8.15
C MET A 403 -12.17 26.13 -7.46
N ARG A 404 -12.46 25.57 -6.27
CA ARG A 404 -11.55 24.63 -5.58
C ARG A 404 -11.36 23.32 -6.32
N GLY A 405 -12.37 22.88 -7.06
CA GLY A 405 -12.33 21.62 -7.79
C GLY A 405 -11.42 21.63 -9.02
N PHE A 406 -10.73 22.75 -9.29
CA PHE A 406 -9.90 22.96 -10.45
C PHE A 406 -8.43 23.18 -10.06
N ASN A 407 -7.51 22.67 -10.88
CA ASN A 407 -6.08 22.94 -10.76
C ASN A 407 -5.75 24.40 -11.15
N LYS A 408 -4.50 24.83 -10.94
CA LYS A 408 -4.06 26.21 -11.21
C LYS A 408 -4.24 26.63 -12.67
N GLN A 409 -4.01 25.73 -13.62
CA GLN A 409 -4.18 26.00 -15.06
C GLN A 409 -5.64 26.33 -15.38
N PHE A 410 -6.58 25.50 -14.94
CA PHE A 410 -8.02 25.74 -15.13
C PHE A 410 -8.50 26.99 -14.40
N LYS A 411 -8.05 27.22 -13.16
CA LYS A 411 -8.41 28.44 -12.40
C LYS A 411 -8.02 29.72 -13.14
N ASN A 412 -6.79 29.77 -13.67
CA ASN A 412 -6.31 30.92 -14.44
C ASN A 412 -7.10 31.09 -15.74
N TYR A 413 -7.39 29.99 -16.44
CA TYR A 413 -8.17 30.03 -17.67
C TYR A 413 -9.62 30.49 -17.44
N ILE A 414 -10.29 29.96 -16.41
CA ILE A 414 -11.66 30.37 -16.03
C ILE A 414 -11.71 31.88 -15.72
N LYS A 415 -10.69 32.40 -15.04
CA LYS A 415 -10.59 33.83 -14.77
C LYS A 415 -10.49 34.65 -16.07
N ASP A 416 -9.63 34.24 -17.00
CA ASP A 416 -9.44 34.92 -18.29
C ASP A 416 -10.72 34.92 -19.15
N ILE A 417 -11.41 33.78 -19.27
CA ILE A 417 -12.65 33.69 -20.07
C ILE A 417 -13.80 34.50 -19.45
N THR A 418 -13.82 34.62 -18.11
CA THR A 418 -14.82 35.42 -17.39
C THR A 418 -14.55 36.91 -17.59
N GLU A 419 -13.30 37.35 -17.44
CA GLU A 419 -12.89 38.75 -17.65
C GLU A 419 -13.13 39.21 -19.09
N ARG A 420 -12.97 38.31 -20.08
CA ARG A 420 -13.20 38.61 -21.50
C ARG A 420 -14.66 38.42 -21.95
N ASN A 421 -15.55 37.96 -21.07
CA ASN A 421 -16.91 37.55 -21.41
C ASN A 421 -16.97 36.64 -22.65
N GLN A 422 -16.10 35.62 -22.70
CA GLN A 422 -15.91 34.80 -23.89
C GLN A 422 -17.15 33.98 -24.30
N PHE A 423 -18.04 33.68 -23.35
CA PHE A 423 -19.30 32.96 -23.59
C PHE A 423 -20.50 33.80 -23.11
N PRO A 424 -20.97 34.76 -23.92
CA PRO A 424 -22.09 35.64 -23.54
C PRO A 424 -23.35 34.86 -23.16
N GLY A 425 -24.07 35.29 -22.13
CA GLY A 425 -25.20 34.56 -21.53
C GLY A 425 -24.79 33.48 -20.52
N ILE A 426 -23.50 33.16 -20.42
CA ILE A 426 -22.92 32.25 -19.42
C ILE A 426 -21.98 33.01 -18.50
N THR A 427 -20.94 33.67 -19.06
CA THR A 427 -19.91 34.38 -18.29
C THR A 427 -20.40 35.67 -17.62
N ASP A 428 -21.60 36.14 -17.98
CA ASP A 428 -22.30 37.30 -17.42
C ASP A 428 -23.55 36.91 -16.59
N ASN A 429 -23.82 35.61 -16.39
CA ASN A 429 -24.96 35.09 -15.64
C ASN A 429 -24.53 34.04 -14.60
N ASN A 430 -24.68 34.36 -13.31
CA ASN A 430 -24.25 33.47 -12.21
C ASN A 430 -24.90 32.08 -12.24
N THR A 431 -26.17 31.96 -12.64
CA THR A 431 -26.87 30.67 -12.69
C THR A 431 -26.32 29.79 -13.80
N SER A 432 -26.13 30.35 -15.00
CA SER A 432 -25.55 29.61 -16.13
C SER A 432 -24.06 29.33 -15.92
N MET A 433 -23.33 30.23 -15.27
CA MET A 433 -21.94 30.01 -14.85
C MET A 433 -21.82 28.79 -13.93
N ASN A 434 -22.76 28.58 -13.01
CA ASN A 434 -22.74 27.41 -12.14
C ASN A 434 -22.89 26.08 -12.91
N SER A 435 -23.84 26.01 -13.84
CA SER A 435 -23.99 24.82 -14.72
C SER A 435 -22.75 24.61 -15.59
N PHE A 436 -22.22 25.68 -16.16
CA PHE A 436 -21.00 25.67 -16.95
C PHE A 436 -19.80 25.13 -16.16
N LEU A 437 -19.57 25.63 -14.95
CA LEU A 437 -18.47 25.15 -14.08
C LEU A 437 -18.68 23.69 -13.67
N GLY A 438 -19.93 23.27 -13.44
CA GLY A 438 -20.26 21.87 -13.21
C GLY A 438 -19.83 20.96 -14.37
N PHE A 439 -20.16 21.33 -15.61
CA PHE A 439 -19.75 20.59 -16.81
C PHE A 439 -18.26 20.65 -17.06
N LEU A 440 -17.67 21.83 -16.90
CA LEU A 440 -16.24 22.05 -17.07
C LEU A 440 -15.45 21.15 -16.12
N LYS A 441 -15.93 20.94 -14.90
CA LYS A 441 -15.32 20.04 -13.91
C LYS A 441 -15.36 18.57 -14.32
N SER A 442 -16.43 18.13 -14.97
CA SER A 442 -16.50 16.77 -15.52
C SER A 442 -15.54 16.60 -16.70
N LEU A 443 -15.43 17.62 -17.55
CA LEU A 443 -14.64 17.60 -18.78
C LEU A 443 -13.14 17.87 -18.57
N SER A 444 -12.77 18.59 -17.50
CA SER A 444 -11.38 18.95 -17.18
C SER A 444 -10.48 17.74 -16.94
N ARG A 445 -11.09 16.57 -16.70
CA ARG A 445 -10.40 15.28 -16.58
C ARG A 445 -9.77 14.84 -17.91
N TRP A 446 -10.44 15.13 -19.02
CA TRP A 446 -10.10 14.54 -20.32
C TRP A 446 -9.56 15.57 -21.32
N PHE A 447 -10.04 16.81 -21.25
CA PHE A 447 -9.75 17.85 -22.21
C PHE A 447 -8.88 18.97 -21.62
N GLN A 448 -8.14 19.66 -22.48
CA GLN A 448 -7.47 20.91 -22.12
C GLN A 448 -8.49 22.03 -21.87
N PRO A 449 -8.14 23.10 -21.12
CA PRO A 449 -9.08 24.13 -20.70
C PRO A 449 -9.90 24.76 -21.82
N ASP A 450 -9.28 24.98 -22.98
CA ASP A 450 -9.91 25.52 -24.18
C ASP A 450 -11.04 24.62 -24.67
N LYS A 451 -10.73 23.35 -24.95
CA LYS A 451 -11.70 22.42 -25.51
C LYS A 451 -12.77 22.03 -24.50
N ALA A 452 -12.39 21.86 -23.24
CA ALA A 452 -13.33 21.58 -22.16
C ALA A 452 -14.36 22.71 -22.01
N SER A 453 -13.93 23.97 -22.12
CA SER A 453 -14.82 25.13 -22.00
C SER A 453 -15.78 25.27 -23.18
N GLU A 454 -15.33 24.98 -24.41
CA GLU A 454 -16.23 24.97 -25.58
C GLU A 454 -17.37 23.96 -25.41
N ILE A 455 -17.03 22.73 -24.99
CA ILE A 455 -18.02 21.67 -24.78
C ILE A 455 -18.95 22.03 -23.61
N ALA A 456 -18.40 22.50 -22.48
CA ALA A 456 -19.21 22.94 -21.34
C ALA A 456 -20.17 24.07 -21.73
N ALA A 457 -19.73 25.03 -22.56
CA ALA A 457 -20.58 26.12 -23.04
C ALA A 457 -21.73 25.61 -23.92
N ASP A 458 -21.45 24.69 -24.87
CA ASP A 458 -22.49 24.07 -25.70
C ASP A 458 -23.59 23.40 -24.87
N TYR A 459 -23.20 22.55 -23.92
CA TYR A 459 -24.15 21.89 -23.01
C TYR A 459 -24.95 22.90 -22.20
N THR A 460 -24.31 23.96 -21.71
CA THR A 460 -24.99 25.03 -20.94
C THR A 460 -26.00 25.77 -21.80
N TYR A 461 -25.66 26.12 -23.04
CA TYR A 461 -26.61 26.77 -23.96
C TYR A 461 -27.81 25.89 -24.29
N ARG A 462 -27.57 24.59 -24.55
CA ARG A 462 -28.64 23.62 -24.81
C ARG A 462 -29.60 23.50 -23.63
N ILE A 463 -29.08 23.43 -22.41
CA ILE A 463 -29.90 23.39 -21.19
C ILE A 463 -30.66 24.68 -20.97
N ASN A 464 -30.03 25.84 -21.16
CA ASN A 464 -30.73 27.14 -21.06
C ASN A 464 -31.90 27.20 -22.05
N ASN A 465 -31.71 26.74 -23.29
CA ASN A 465 -32.76 26.67 -24.29
C ASN A 465 -33.89 25.71 -23.87
N LEU A 466 -33.57 24.48 -23.47
CA LEU A 466 -34.57 23.48 -23.06
C LEU A 466 -35.35 23.93 -21.81
N THR A 467 -34.68 24.53 -20.84
CA THR A 467 -35.31 25.02 -19.61
C THR A 467 -36.34 26.12 -19.92
N SER A 468 -36.09 26.94 -20.96
CA SER A 468 -37.04 27.97 -21.40
C SER A 468 -38.33 27.41 -22.01
N GLN A 469 -38.32 26.15 -22.49
CA GLN A 469 -39.48 25.51 -23.11
C GLN A 469 -40.47 24.96 -22.08
N ASN A 470 -40.02 24.63 -20.87
CA ASN A 470 -40.83 24.18 -19.72
C ASN A 470 -41.81 23.01 -20.03
N THR A 471 -41.40 22.06 -20.88
CA THR A 471 -42.16 20.84 -21.16
C THR A 471 -41.58 19.65 -20.38
N ASP A 472 -42.37 18.60 -20.15
CA ASP A 472 -41.88 17.39 -19.47
C ASP A 472 -40.78 16.69 -20.30
N GLN A 473 -40.89 16.68 -21.62
CA GLN A 473 -39.84 16.21 -22.51
C GLN A 473 -38.54 17.01 -22.32
N ALA A 474 -38.61 18.34 -22.30
CA ALA A 474 -37.43 19.18 -22.09
C ALA A 474 -36.77 18.93 -20.73
N ARG A 475 -37.54 18.62 -19.69
CA ARG A 475 -36.99 18.26 -18.35
C ARG A 475 -36.22 16.94 -18.39
N VAL A 476 -36.73 15.93 -19.10
CA VAL A 476 -36.05 14.64 -19.26
C VAL A 476 -34.78 14.80 -20.11
N GLU A 477 -34.82 15.60 -21.18
CA GLU A 477 -33.64 15.90 -22.00
C GLU A 477 -32.57 16.67 -21.20
N VAL A 478 -32.95 17.62 -20.35
CA VAL A 478 -32.01 18.31 -19.45
C VAL A 478 -31.31 17.31 -18.51
N LEU A 479 -32.06 16.38 -17.89
CA LEU A 479 -31.49 15.32 -17.06
C LEU A 479 -30.47 14.48 -17.84
N LEU A 480 -30.81 14.11 -19.08
CA LEU A 480 -29.96 13.33 -19.96
C LEU A 480 -28.65 14.06 -20.28
N LEU A 481 -28.69 15.35 -20.58
CA LEU A 481 -27.50 16.17 -20.84
C LEU A 481 -26.56 16.25 -19.63
N TYR A 482 -27.13 16.40 -18.43
CA TYR A 482 -26.36 16.36 -17.18
C TYR A 482 -25.67 15.01 -16.96
N MET A 483 -26.24 13.91 -17.44
CA MET A 483 -25.65 12.58 -17.32
C MET A 483 -24.65 12.28 -18.44
N GLU A 484 -24.96 12.67 -19.68
CA GLU A 484 -24.14 12.44 -20.87
C GLU A 484 -22.79 13.15 -20.77
N VAL A 485 -22.74 14.41 -20.31
CA VAL A 485 -21.49 15.17 -20.16
C VAL A 485 -20.44 14.44 -19.29
N ASN A 486 -20.89 13.62 -18.33
CA ASN A 486 -20.00 12.87 -17.45
C ASN A 486 -19.30 11.70 -18.13
N ILE A 487 -19.80 11.26 -19.30
CA ILE A 487 -19.18 10.21 -20.10
C ILE A 487 -18.47 10.78 -21.33
N VAL A 488 -18.52 12.08 -21.60
CA VAL A 488 -17.86 12.63 -22.79
C VAL A 488 -16.34 12.43 -22.69
N HIS A 489 -15.77 11.85 -23.75
CA HIS A 489 -14.36 11.49 -23.83
C HIS A 489 -13.78 11.84 -25.23
N PRO A 490 -12.48 12.19 -25.35
CA PRO A 490 -11.84 12.51 -26.63
C PRO A 490 -11.94 11.39 -27.67
N ASP A 491 -11.84 10.13 -27.22
CA ASP A 491 -12.12 8.94 -28.02
C ASP A 491 -13.63 8.65 -28.02
N GLU A 492 -14.28 8.98 -29.13
CA GLU A 492 -15.72 8.82 -29.31
C GLU A 492 -16.20 7.37 -29.20
N SER A 493 -15.33 6.40 -29.51
CA SER A 493 -15.67 4.98 -29.42
C SER A 493 -15.96 4.50 -28.00
N LEU A 494 -15.52 5.25 -26.98
CA LEU A 494 -15.67 4.90 -25.56
C LEU A 494 -16.95 5.44 -24.93
N TRP A 495 -17.70 6.31 -25.60
CA TRP A 495 -18.87 6.94 -24.97
C TRP A 495 -20.07 7.13 -25.89
N LYS A 496 -19.89 7.39 -27.19
CA LYS A 496 -21.02 7.60 -28.11
C LYS A 496 -22.00 6.43 -28.16
N PRO A 497 -21.57 5.15 -28.17
CA PRO A 497 -22.51 4.03 -28.12
C PRO A 497 -23.38 4.01 -26.85
N PHE A 498 -22.86 4.51 -25.73
CA PHE A 498 -23.60 4.60 -24.48
C PHE A 498 -24.54 5.80 -24.47
N SER A 499 -24.12 6.94 -25.01
CA SER A 499 -25.01 8.10 -25.23
C SER A 499 -26.24 7.73 -26.05
N LEU A 500 -26.05 6.97 -27.14
CA LEU A 500 -27.16 6.45 -27.96
C LEU A 500 -28.09 5.53 -27.14
N GLN A 501 -27.55 4.59 -26.36
CA GLN A 501 -28.37 3.76 -25.46
C GLN A 501 -29.14 4.59 -24.43
N MET A 502 -28.55 5.67 -23.92
CA MET A 502 -29.24 6.57 -22.99
C MET A 502 -30.39 7.31 -23.68
N HIS A 503 -30.24 7.68 -24.96
CA HIS A 503 -31.31 8.26 -25.76
C HIS A 503 -32.43 7.25 -26.04
N ASP A 504 -32.10 5.99 -26.35
CA ASP A 504 -33.11 4.93 -26.52
C ASP A 504 -33.96 4.73 -25.24
N VAL A 505 -33.29 4.72 -24.07
CA VAL A 505 -33.96 4.61 -22.76
C VAL A 505 -34.80 5.86 -22.45
N MET A 506 -34.36 7.04 -22.89
CA MET A 506 -35.17 8.27 -22.82
C MET A 506 -36.45 8.14 -23.65
N ASP A 507 -36.36 7.66 -24.89
CA ASP A 507 -37.51 7.47 -25.76
C ASP A 507 -38.50 6.45 -25.19
N GLU A 508 -38.00 5.38 -24.54
CA GLU A 508 -38.84 4.45 -23.77
C GLU A 508 -39.60 5.15 -22.64
N HIS A 509 -38.95 6.07 -21.91
CA HIS A 509 -39.59 6.79 -20.82
C HIS A 509 -40.62 7.80 -21.32
N ILE A 510 -40.28 8.60 -22.35
CA ILE A 510 -41.18 9.60 -22.96
C ILE A 510 -42.40 8.91 -23.58
N SER A 511 -42.23 7.73 -24.17
CA SER A 511 -43.34 6.93 -24.71
C SER A 511 -44.17 6.20 -23.65
N GLY A 512 -43.81 6.30 -22.36
CA GLY A 512 -44.51 5.66 -21.25
C GLY A 512 -44.30 4.15 -21.15
N LYS A 513 -43.29 3.59 -21.83
CA LYS A 513 -42.95 2.16 -21.74
C LYS A 513 -42.30 1.80 -20.41
N ILE A 514 -41.58 2.75 -19.80
CA ILE A 514 -40.90 2.58 -18.52
C ILE A 514 -41.22 3.75 -17.58
N GLU A 515 -41.34 3.46 -16.28
CA GLU A 515 -41.56 4.48 -15.24
C GLU A 515 -40.26 5.24 -14.90
N GLY A 516 -40.38 6.39 -14.23
CA GLY A 516 -39.24 7.26 -13.94
C GLY A 516 -38.13 6.63 -13.08
N SER A 517 -38.49 5.71 -12.17
CA SER A 517 -37.53 4.97 -11.34
C SER A 517 -36.70 3.96 -12.15
N GLU A 518 -37.34 3.29 -13.13
CA GLU A 518 -36.67 2.37 -14.06
C GLU A 518 -35.78 3.15 -15.03
N PHE A 519 -36.25 4.29 -15.55
CA PHE A 519 -35.46 5.21 -16.37
C PHE A 519 -34.15 5.60 -15.66
N GLN A 520 -34.23 6.10 -14.42
CA GLN A 520 -33.04 6.49 -13.65
C GLN A 520 -32.07 5.32 -13.45
N THR A 521 -32.57 4.13 -13.12
CA THR A 521 -31.75 2.93 -12.90
C THR A 521 -31.00 2.54 -14.17
N LYS A 522 -31.69 2.44 -15.32
CA LYS A 522 -31.07 2.08 -16.60
C LYS A 522 -30.02 3.08 -17.05
N ILE A 523 -30.28 4.38 -16.88
CA ILE A 523 -29.29 5.42 -17.25
C ILE A 523 -28.05 5.34 -16.37
N MET A 524 -28.19 5.16 -15.05
CA MET A 524 -27.05 4.99 -14.13
C MET A 524 -26.22 3.75 -14.47
N GLU A 525 -26.85 2.64 -14.87
CA GLU A 525 -26.14 1.44 -15.33
C GLU A 525 -25.32 1.70 -16.61
N ILE A 526 -25.91 2.39 -17.58
CA ILE A 526 -25.22 2.75 -18.83
C ILE A 526 -24.03 3.67 -18.53
N GLN A 527 -24.23 4.68 -17.67
CA GLN A 527 -23.17 5.59 -17.26
C GLN A 527 -22.04 4.88 -16.52
N SER A 528 -22.36 3.93 -15.64
CA SER A 528 -21.37 3.10 -14.96
C SER A 528 -20.54 2.31 -15.96
N LYS A 529 -21.18 1.64 -16.93
CA LYS A 529 -20.48 0.87 -17.98
C LYS A 529 -19.57 1.74 -18.84
N ALA A 530 -20.03 2.95 -19.20
CA ALA A 530 -19.24 3.91 -19.95
C ALA A 530 -17.99 4.34 -19.18
N ASN A 531 -18.14 4.66 -17.88
CA ASN A 531 -17.03 5.00 -17.00
C ASN A 531 -16.03 3.84 -16.86
N ASP A 532 -16.54 2.62 -16.69
CA ASP A 532 -15.70 1.42 -16.58
C ASP A 532 -14.88 1.21 -17.87
N GLN A 533 -15.52 1.33 -19.05
CA GLN A 533 -14.84 1.21 -20.33
C GLN A 533 -13.81 2.32 -20.57
N GLN A 534 -14.07 3.55 -20.14
CA GLN A 534 -13.11 4.67 -20.21
C GLN A 534 -11.90 4.46 -19.32
N MET A 535 -12.10 3.89 -18.14
CA MET A 535 -11.03 3.45 -17.24
C MET A 535 -10.25 2.25 -17.79
N GLY A 536 -10.62 1.73 -18.97
CA GLY A 536 -10.06 0.50 -19.54
C GLY A 536 -10.38 -0.73 -18.71
N MET A 537 -11.38 -0.64 -17.82
CA MET A 537 -12.01 -1.80 -17.20
C MET A 537 -12.95 -2.42 -18.24
N THR A 538 -12.36 -3.08 -19.23
CA THR A 538 -13.09 -3.85 -20.26
C THR A 538 -13.56 -5.20 -19.72
N ILE A 539 -13.23 -5.50 -18.47
CA ILE A 539 -13.44 -6.79 -17.81
C ILE A 539 -14.63 -6.65 -16.88
N ASP A 540 -15.65 -7.44 -17.16
CA ASP A 540 -16.79 -7.58 -16.27
C ASP A 540 -16.37 -8.37 -15.02
N LEU A 541 -16.11 -7.64 -13.93
CA LEU A 541 -15.75 -8.23 -12.63
C LEU A 541 -16.85 -9.15 -12.07
N GLU A 542 -18.11 -8.93 -12.43
CA GLU A 542 -19.22 -9.78 -12.02
C GLU A 542 -19.20 -11.12 -12.77
N TYR A 543 -18.94 -11.07 -14.07
CA TYR A 543 -18.72 -12.27 -14.87
C TYR A 543 -17.54 -13.10 -14.34
N LEU A 544 -16.42 -12.46 -14.04
CA LEU A 544 -15.26 -13.17 -13.46
C LEU A 544 -15.56 -13.74 -12.08
N LEU A 545 -16.29 -13.01 -11.23
CA LEU A 545 -16.71 -13.50 -9.91
C LEU A 545 -17.63 -14.72 -10.05
N ASP A 546 -18.62 -14.66 -10.93
CA ASP A 546 -19.53 -15.79 -11.17
C ASP A 546 -18.76 -17.01 -11.71
N LYS A 547 -17.78 -16.80 -12.59
CA LYS A 547 -16.92 -17.88 -13.09
C LYS A 547 -16.04 -18.45 -11.98
N GLN A 548 -15.49 -17.61 -11.08
CA GLN A 548 -14.73 -18.05 -9.92
C GLN A 548 -15.60 -18.89 -8.96
N ILE A 549 -16.82 -18.44 -8.63
CA ILE A 549 -17.78 -19.18 -7.80
C ILE A 549 -18.13 -20.52 -8.44
N ASN A 550 -18.45 -20.52 -9.74
CA ASN A 550 -18.79 -21.74 -10.48
C ASN A 550 -17.62 -22.73 -10.54
N THR A 551 -16.39 -22.24 -10.70
CA THR A 551 -15.18 -23.06 -10.69
C THR A 551 -15.01 -23.73 -9.32
N THR A 552 -15.13 -22.95 -8.24
CA THR A 552 -15.11 -23.45 -6.86
C THR A 552 -16.19 -24.52 -6.65
N LEU A 553 -17.42 -24.27 -7.10
CA LEU A 553 -18.54 -25.23 -7.03
C LEU A 553 -18.34 -26.52 -7.81
N ASN A 554 -17.42 -26.55 -8.78
CA ASN A 554 -17.10 -27.74 -9.56
C ASN A 554 -15.78 -28.41 -9.12
N SER A 555 -15.23 -28.01 -7.96
CA SER A 555 -14.05 -28.65 -7.37
C SER A 555 -14.22 -30.16 -7.22
N LYS A 556 -13.25 -30.91 -7.73
CA LYS A 556 -13.28 -32.38 -7.80
C LYS A 556 -13.07 -33.06 -6.45
N THR A 557 -12.33 -32.43 -5.55
CA THR A 557 -12.03 -32.95 -4.21
C THR A 557 -12.43 -31.94 -3.14
N ASP A 558 -12.65 -32.41 -1.91
CA ASP A 558 -12.94 -31.53 -0.77
C ASP A 558 -11.76 -30.63 -0.43
N TYR A 559 -10.53 -31.11 -0.64
CA TYR A 559 -9.32 -30.29 -0.47
C TYR A 559 -9.32 -29.12 -1.45
N ASP A 560 -9.54 -29.39 -2.74
CA ASP A 560 -9.60 -28.33 -3.76
C ASP A 560 -10.76 -27.37 -3.50
N PHE A 561 -11.89 -27.87 -3.01
CA PHE A 561 -13.05 -27.04 -2.68
C PHE A 561 -12.73 -26.04 -1.55
N ILE A 562 -12.12 -26.53 -0.46
CA ILE A 562 -11.74 -25.68 0.69
C ILE A 562 -10.74 -24.62 0.23
N ASP A 563 -9.71 -25.03 -0.50
CA ASP A 563 -8.66 -24.14 -0.99
C ASP A 563 -9.20 -23.07 -1.95
N GLN A 564 -10.12 -23.43 -2.83
CA GLN A 564 -10.76 -22.46 -3.73
C GLN A 564 -11.73 -21.53 -2.99
N CYS A 565 -12.37 -21.99 -1.91
CA CYS A 565 -13.17 -21.11 -1.05
C CYS A 565 -12.31 -20.04 -0.37
N GLU A 566 -11.11 -20.39 0.10
CA GLU A 566 -10.15 -19.42 0.65
C GLU A 566 -9.80 -18.35 -0.37
N ALA A 567 -9.54 -18.73 -1.62
CA ALA A 567 -9.26 -17.80 -2.71
C ALA A 567 -10.43 -16.84 -2.99
N VAL A 568 -11.67 -17.36 -3.03
CA VAL A 568 -12.88 -16.54 -3.20
C VAL A 568 -13.01 -15.53 -2.06
N VAL A 569 -12.86 -15.97 -0.81
CA VAL A 569 -12.96 -15.10 0.37
C VAL A 569 -11.92 -13.99 0.33
N LEU A 570 -10.65 -14.31 0.06
CA LEU A 570 -9.58 -13.31 -0.07
C LEU A 570 -9.85 -12.33 -1.21
N THR A 571 -10.32 -12.82 -2.35
CA THR A 571 -10.68 -11.99 -3.52
C THR A 571 -11.76 -10.98 -3.13
N ILE A 572 -12.84 -11.44 -2.49
CA ILE A 572 -13.94 -10.57 -2.06
C ILE A 572 -13.51 -9.58 -0.99
N MET A 573 -12.69 -10.00 -0.02
CA MET A 573 -12.21 -9.08 1.02
C MET A 573 -11.40 -7.91 0.43
N GLN A 574 -10.65 -8.16 -0.65
CA GLN A 574 -9.91 -7.11 -1.37
C GLN A 574 -10.81 -6.24 -2.24
N LEU A 575 -11.80 -6.85 -2.92
CA LEU A 575 -12.70 -6.14 -3.83
C LEU A 575 -13.92 -5.53 -3.13
N ALA A 576 -14.10 -5.72 -1.82
CA ALA A 576 -15.26 -5.26 -1.08
C ALA A 576 -15.60 -3.77 -1.35
N PRO A 577 -14.66 -2.81 -1.35
CA PRO A 577 -14.96 -1.40 -1.65
C PRO A 577 -15.54 -1.17 -3.05
N LEU A 578 -15.26 -2.05 -4.00
CA LEU A 578 -15.63 -1.91 -5.41
C LEU A 578 -16.92 -2.66 -5.72
N ILE A 579 -17.06 -3.86 -5.19
CA ILE A 579 -18.32 -4.63 -5.22
C ILE A 579 -19.43 -3.80 -4.58
N TYR A 580 -19.10 -3.06 -3.51
CA TYR A 580 -20.08 -2.26 -2.79
C TYR A 580 -20.72 -1.13 -3.60
N LYS A 581 -20.03 -0.60 -4.63
CA LYS A 581 -20.56 0.47 -5.50
C LYS A 581 -21.92 0.11 -6.13
N LYS A 582 -22.13 -1.15 -6.48
CA LYS A 582 -23.40 -1.64 -7.07
C LYS A 582 -24.50 -1.85 -6.02
N TYR A 583 -24.14 -2.10 -4.76
CA TYR A 583 -25.11 -2.24 -3.69
C TYR A 583 -25.76 -0.90 -3.28
N TYR A 584 -25.10 0.24 -3.47
CA TYR A 584 -25.71 1.57 -3.22
C TYR A 584 -27.01 1.80 -4.00
N ALA A 585 -27.13 1.22 -5.19
CA ALA A 585 -28.31 1.35 -6.03
C ALA A 585 -29.41 0.33 -5.69
N SER A 586 -29.15 -0.63 -4.80
CA SER A 586 -30.13 -1.66 -4.48
C SER A 586 -31.28 -1.10 -3.64
N LYS A 587 -32.47 -1.65 -3.85
CA LYS A 587 -33.66 -1.28 -3.06
C LYS A 587 -33.44 -1.54 -1.57
N GLU A 588 -32.78 -2.64 -1.22
CA GLU A 588 -32.49 -3.02 0.16
C GLU A 588 -31.57 -2.02 0.85
N TYR A 589 -30.53 -1.54 0.16
CA TYR A 589 -29.63 -0.52 0.69
C TYR A 589 -30.35 0.83 0.83
N LEU A 590 -31.05 1.27 -0.23
CA LEU A 590 -31.81 2.52 -0.21
C LEU A 590 -32.88 2.52 0.89
N ASN A 591 -33.50 1.38 1.17
CA ASN A 591 -34.43 1.25 2.30
C ASN A 591 -33.74 1.45 3.65
N LEU A 592 -32.52 0.96 3.84
CA LEU A 592 -31.73 1.22 5.06
C LEU A 592 -31.42 2.72 5.18
N VAL A 593 -30.93 3.36 4.11
CA VAL A 593 -30.63 4.80 4.08
C VAL A 593 -31.88 5.65 4.31
N TYR A 594 -33.01 5.27 3.71
CA TYR A 594 -34.30 5.92 3.91
C TYR A 594 -34.77 5.79 5.36
N GLY A 595 -34.67 4.60 5.96
CA GLY A 595 -35.00 4.37 7.36
C GLY A 595 -34.19 5.26 8.31
N ILE A 596 -32.90 5.47 8.00
CA ILE A 596 -31.99 6.34 8.75
C ILE A 596 -32.35 7.83 8.58
N SER A 597 -32.65 8.27 7.36
CA SER A 597 -32.82 9.70 7.04
C SER A 597 -34.21 10.28 7.32
N GLN A 598 -35.27 9.47 7.27
CA GLN A 598 -36.66 9.98 7.28
C GLN A 598 -37.48 9.60 8.53
N LYS A 599 -37.12 8.50 9.22
CA LYS A 599 -37.92 7.97 10.35
C LYS A 599 -37.14 7.62 11.61
N GLY A 600 -35.81 7.47 11.54
CA GLY A 600 -35.00 6.96 12.66
C GLY A 600 -35.31 5.50 13.03
N GLU A 601 -36.10 4.78 12.22
CA GLU A 601 -36.53 3.41 12.50
C GLU A 601 -36.02 2.47 11.41
N ILE A 602 -34.91 1.79 11.71
CA ILE A 602 -34.45 0.62 10.97
C ILE A 602 -35.16 -0.61 11.55
N THR A 603 -35.92 -1.32 10.72
CA THR A 603 -36.63 -2.53 11.16
C THR A 603 -35.75 -3.78 11.07
N LYS A 604 -36.05 -4.81 11.87
CA LYS A 604 -35.35 -6.10 11.79
C LYS A 604 -35.48 -6.73 10.40
N GLU A 605 -36.63 -6.55 9.76
CA GLU A 605 -36.91 -7.05 8.42
C GLU A 605 -36.01 -6.39 7.37
N SER A 606 -35.76 -5.08 7.48
CA SER A 606 -34.85 -4.36 6.58
C SER A 606 -33.40 -4.85 6.68
N LEU A 607 -32.93 -5.12 7.90
CA LEU A 607 -31.60 -5.69 8.16
C LEU A 607 -31.47 -7.11 7.60
N ILE A 608 -32.50 -7.95 7.78
CA ILE A 608 -32.56 -9.30 7.21
C ILE A 608 -32.58 -9.25 5.68
N ALA A 609 -33.32 -8.32 5.08
CA ALA A 609 -33.38 -8.16 3.63
C ALA A 609 -32.01 -7.77 3.05
N PHE A 610 -31.32 -6.83 3.69
CA PHE A 610 -29.97 -6.43 3.28
C PHE A 610 -28.94 -7.56 3.45
N ASP A 611 -28.98 -8.31 4.56
CA ASP A 611 -28.14 -9.51 4.74
C ASP A 611 -28.36 -10.55 3.64
N LYS A 612 -29.63 -10.82 3.29
CA LYS A 612 -29.98 -11.75 2.22
C LYS A 612 -29.47 -11.27 0.86
N MET A 613 -29.53 -9.97 0.61
CA MET A 613 -28.98 -9.39 -0.63
C MET A 613 -27.48 -9.65 -0.74
N LEU A 614 -26.70 -9.37 0.33
CA LEU A 614 -25.25 -9.62 0.33
C LEU A 614 -24.90 -11.10 0.12
N ARG A 615 -25.74 -12.01 0.64
CA ARG A 615 -25.53 -13.46 0.55
C ARG A 615 -26.04 -14.08 -0.74
N LYS A 616 -26.95 -13.41 -1.46
CA LYS A 616 -27.70 -13.96 -2.60
C LYS A 616 -26.83 -14.63 -3.66
N ARG A 617 -25.70 -14.00 -4.00
CA ARG A 617 -24.77 -14.49 -5.03
C ARG A 617 -24.05 -15.78 -4.63
N PHE A 618 -23.95 -16.05 -3.33
CA PHE A 618 -23.17 -17.15 -2.77
C PHE A 618 -24.06 -18.29 -2.24
N ILE A 619 -25.37 -18.28 -2.48
CA ILE A 619 -26.30 -19.29 -1.93
C ILE A 619 -25.88 -20.71 -2.30
N THR A 620 -25.60 -20.98 -3.58
CA THR A 620 -25.17 -22.30 -4.05
C THR A 620 -23.86 -22.73 -3.42
N LEU A 621 -22.94 -21.77 -3.20
CA LEU A 621 -21.70 -22.02 -2.49
C LEU A 621 -21.98 -22.39 -1.04
N LEU A 622 -22.83 -21.61 -0.35
CA LEU A 622 -23.22 -21.84 1.03
C LEU A 622 -23.87 -23.21 1.24
N GLU A 623 -24.79 -23.61 0.36
CA GLU A 623 -25.42 -24.95 0.39
C GLU A 623 -24.37 -26.07 0.31
N ARG A 624 -23.36 -25.93 -0.56
CA ARG A 624 -22.23 -26.87 -0.60
C ARG A 624 -21.36 -26.80 0.65
N THR A 625 -21.19 -25.62 1.26
CA THR A 625 -20.44 -25.48 2.51
C THR A 625 -21.15 -26.07 3.73
N GLU A 626 -22.47 -26.16 3.75
CA GLU A 626 -23.22 -26.82 4.84
C GLU A 626 -22.92 -28.33 4.91
N VAL A 627 -22.50 -28.91 3.79
CA VAL A 627 -22.00 -30.28 3.68
C VAL A 627 -20.48 -30.36 4.01
N SER A 628 -19.79 -29.22 3.99
CA SER A 628 -18.34 -29.09 4.16
C SER A 628 -17.90 -28.83 5.61
N LYS A 629 -16.59 -28.85 5.86
CA LYS A 629 -15.98 -28.64 7.18
C LYS A 629 -16.29 -27.25 7.72
N THR A 630 -16.48 -27.16 9.04
CA THR A 630 -16.78 -25.95 9.83
C THR A 630 -15.96 -24.72 9.45
N ASN A 631 -14.68 -24.88 9.09
CA ASN A 631 -13.79 -23.77 8.74
C ASN A 631 -14.28 -22.96 7.53
N VAL A 632 -14.82 -23.60 6.49
CA VAL A 632 -15.28 -22.88 5.28
C VAL A 632 -16.48 -21.99 5.61
N LYS A 633 -17.39 -22.49 6.45
CA LYS A 633 -18.52 -21.69 6.93
C LYS A 633 -18.06 -20.45 7.68
N LEU A 634 -17.07 -20.58 8.56
CA LEU A 634 -16.50 -19.44 9.27
C LEU A 634 -15.83 -18.44 8.32
N LEU A 635 -15.12 -18.91 7.29
CA LEU A 635 -14.54 -18.05 6.25
C LEU A 635 -15.61 -17.26 5.48
N MET A 636 -16.75 -17.86 5.20
CA MET A 636 -17.86 -17.15 4.56
C MET A 636 -18.46 -16.09 5.49
N GLU A 637 -18.62 -16.39 6.79
CA GLU A 637 -19.15 -15.43 7.76
C GLU A 637 -18.24 -14.20 7.93
N ILE A 638 -16.92 -14.37 7.96
CA ILE A 638 -16.00 -13.22 8.00
C ILE A 638 -16.07 -12.39 6.70
N MET A 639 -16.24 -13.03 5.54
CA MET A 639 -16.41 -12.33 4.26
C MET A 639 -17.68 -11.48 4.25
N PHE A 640 -18.80 -12.02 4.76
CA PHE A 640 -20.05 -11.27 4.86
C PHE A 640 -19.98 -10.14 5.88
N LEU A 641 -19.28 -10.33 6.99
CA LEU A 641 -19.02 -9.25 7.94
C LEU A 641 -18.27 -8.09 7.27
N ARG A 642 -17.23 -8.39 6.48
CA ARG A 642 -16.49 -7.38 5.70
C ARG A 642 -17.39 -6.60 4.74
N LEU A 643 -18.23 -7.31 3.98
CA LEU A 643 -19.19 -6.68 3.04
C LEU A 643 -20.20 -5.79 3.77
N TRP A 644 -20.67 -6.23 4.94
CA TRP A 644 -21.53 -5.42 5.80
C TRP A 644 -20.82 -4.15 6.24
N ILE A 645 -19.64 -4.26 6.85
CA ILE A 645 -18.86 -3.15 7.40
C ILE A 645 -18.57 -2.10 6.34
N ILE A 646 -18.00 -2.49 5.20
CA ILE A 646 -17.67 -1.57 4.10
C ILE A 646 -18.89 -0.76 3.69
N GLY A 647 -20.07 -1.36 3.81
CA GLY A 647 -21.30 -0.73 3.41
C GLY A 647 -21.94 0.25 4.37
N ILE A 648 -21.70 0.06 5.66
CA ILE A 648 -22.45 0.73 6.71
C ILE A 648 -21.56 1.59 7.62
N GLN A 649 -20.24 1.47 7.53
CA GLN A 649 -19.26 2.12 8.42
C GLN A 649 -19.25 3.65 8.40
N TRP A 650 -20.02 4.27 7.50
CA TRP A 650 -20.19 5.73 7.38
C TRP A 650 -21.68 6.12 7.24
N LEU A 651 -22.59 5.29 7.77
CA LEU A 651 -24.03 5.37 7.50
C LEU A 651 -24.83 5.87 8.71
N ASP A 652 -24.59 7.12 9.13
CA ASP A 652 -25.37 7.85 10.14
C ASP A 652 -25.06 9.36 10.08
N PRO A 653 -26.04 10.25 9.82
CA PRO A 653 -25.83 11.70 9.84
C PRO A 653 -25.33 12.25 11.19
N ASN A 654 -25.77 11.67 12.31
CA ASN A 654 -25.29 12.10 13.63
C ASN A 654 -23.85 11.65 13.85
N GLY A 655 -23.52 10.43 13.44
CA GLY A 655 -22.17 9.90 13.49
C GLY A 655 -21.16 10.72 12.68
N LEU A 656 -21.58 11.29 11.54
CA LEU A 656 -20.72 12.18 10.74
C LEU A 656 -20.32 13.44 11.52
N LYS A 657 -21.23 14.00 12.30
CA LYS A 657 -20.94 15.15 13.15
C LYS A 657 -19.90 14.79 14.22
N ASP A 658 -20.13 13.69 14.95
CA ASP A 658 -19.21 13.21 15.98
C ASP A 658 -17.82 12.90 15.41
N TYR A 659 -17.77 12.25 14.23
CA TYR A 659 -16.53 12.00 13.51
C TYR A 659 -15.78 13.29 13.17
N THR A 660 -16.51 14.29 12.66
CA THR A 660 -15.93 15.59 12.29
C THR A 660 -15.37 16.31 13.52
N GLU A 661 -16.08 16.30 14.65
CA GLU A 661 -15.61 16.88 15.92
C GLU A 661 -14.34 16.20 16.44
N LEU A 662 -14.27 14.86 16.36
CA LEU A 662 -13.07 14.10 16.71
C LEU A 662 -11.91 14.41 15.75
N PHE A 663 -12.19 14.46 14.46
CA PHE A 663 -11.21 14.75 13.43
C PHE A 663 -10.59 16.15 13.61
N ASP A 664 -11.44 17.16 13.78
CA ASP A 664 -11.05 18.56 13.94
C ASP A 664 -10.31 18.82 15.26
N SER A 665 -10.62 18.06 16.32
CA SER A 665 -9.91 18.17 17.61
C SER A 665 -8.62 17.35 17.66
N GLY A 666 -8.29 16.61 16.60
CA GLY A 666 -7.14 15.71 16.55
C GLY A 666 -7.27 14.51 17.49
N GLU A 667 -8.48 14.16 17.90
CA GLU A 667 -8.78 12.92 18.61
C GLU A 667 -8.81 11.72 17.67
N TYR A 668 -8.75 10.50 18.25
CA TYR A 668 -8.83 9.28 17.47
C TYR A 668 -10.22 9.11 16.84
N PRO A 669 -10.34 9.23 15.50
CA PRO A 669 -11.63 9.14 14.82
C PRO A 669 -12.21 7.74 14.95
N LYS A 670 -13.54 7.63 14.90
CA LYS A 670 -14.23 6.35 14.92
C LYS A 670 -15.16 6.22 13.73
N HIS A 671 -15.26 5.01 13.17
CA HIS A 671 -16.33 4.70 12.22
C HIS A 671 -17.70 4.81 12.89
N PHE A 672 -18.74 5.07 12.08
CA PHE A 672 -20.08 5.30 12.61
C PHE A 672 -21.18 4.70 11.74
N SER A 673 -22.23 4.22 12.39
CA SER A 673 -23.44 3.72 11.75
C SER A 673 -24.59 3.75 12.74
N HIS A 674 -25.82 3.62 12.24
CA HIS A 674 -26.99 3.58 13.09
C HIS A 674 -26.93 2.40 14.08
N ASN A 675 -27.15 2.66 15.37
CA ASN A 675 -26.99 1.68 16.46
C ASN A 675 -27.78 0.36 16.27
N SER A 676 -28.94 0.39 15.62
CA SER A 676 -29.69 -0.83 15.27
C SER A 676 -28.89 -1.80 14.38
N ILE A 677 -28.05 -1.28 13.48
CA ILE A 677 -27.18 -2.09 12.61
C ILE A 677 -26.10 -2.75 13.47
N PHE A 678 -25.45 -1.98 14.36
CA PHE A 678 -24.45 -2.52 15.30
C PHE A 678 -25.03 -3.66 16.13
N LYS A 679 -26.19 -3.47 16.77
CA LYS A 679 -26.83 -4.50 17.60
C LYS A 679 -27.09 -5.80 16.83
N TYR A 680 -27.60 -5.67 15.59
CA TYR A 680 -27.85 -6.82 14.72
C TYR A 680 -26.57 -7.57 14.34
N LEU A 681 -25.53 -6.83 13.93
CA LEU A 681 -24.24 -7.44 13.58
C LEU A 681 -23.56 -8.06 14.79
N ARG A 682 -23.60 -7.40 15.95
CA ARG A 682 -22.98 -7.89 17.18
C ARG A 682 -23.60 -9.21 17.65
N GLU A 683 -24.93 -9.31 17.58
CA GLU A 683 -25.67 -10.55 17.86
C GLU A 683 -25.24 -11.68 16.91
N LYS A 684 -25.20 -11.41 15.59
CA LYS A 684 -24.78 -12.40 14.59
C LYS A 684 -23.34 -12.85 14.75
N VAL A 685 -22.41 -11.91 14.88
CA VAL A 685 -20.98 -12.19 15.04
C VAL A 685 -20.73 -12.98 16.32
N GLY A 686 -21.46 -12.65 17.41
CA GLY A 686 -21.35 -13.35 18.69
C GLY A 686 -21.57 -14.87 18.62
N ILE A 687 -22.34 -15.35 17.64
CA ILE A 687 -22.65 -16.78 17.46
C ILE A 687 -21.41 -17.59 17.07
N TRP A 688 -20.52 -17.02 16.24
CA TRP A 688 -19.42 -17.75 15.62
C TRP A 688 -18.03 -17.20 15.95
N LEU A 689 -17.95 -16.02 16.59
CA LEU A 689 -16.69 -15.30 16.82
C LEU A 689 -15.63 -16.14 17.53
N GLU A 690 -15.94 -16.74 18.69
CA GLU A 690 -14.95 -17.50 19.47
C GLU A 690 -14.40 -18.68 18.68
N LEU A 691 -15.27 -19.38 17.95
CA LEU A 691 -14.87 -20.50 17.12
C LEU A 691 -13.96 -20.03 15.98
N ALA A 692 -14.28 -18.90 15.33
CA ALA A 692 -13.44 -18.33 14.28
C ALA A 692 -12.04 -17.95 14.79
N LEU A 693 -11.94 -17.28 15.95
CA LEU A 693 -10.66 -16.88 16.55
C LEU A 693 -9.77 -18.07 16.95
N GLN A 694 -10.35 -19.26 17.17
CA GLN A 694 -9.63 -20.47 17.59
C GLN A 694 -9.28 -21.41 16.44
N THR A 695 -10.08 -21.44 15.38
CA THR A 695 -10.00 -22.49 14.34
C THR A 695 -9.45 -22.01 13.01
N LEU A 696 -9.61 -20.72 12.68
CA LEU A 696 -9.12 -20.18 11.42
C LEU A 696 -7.62 -19.95 11.46
N GLU A 697 -6.98 -20.00 10.29
CA GLU A 697 -5.57 -19.65 10.18
C GLU A 697 -5.32 -18.18 10.60
N PRO A 698 -4.16 -17.87 11.22
CA PRO A 698 -3.83 -16.54 11.73
C PRO A 698 -4.11 -15.38 10.76
N ARG A 699 -3.87 -15.55 9.45
CA ARG A 699 -4.12 -14.50 8.44
C ARG A 699 -5.58 -14.08 8.34
N PHE A 700 -6.51 -15.03 8.44
CA PHE A 700 -7.95 -14.73 8.41
C PHE A 700 -8.38 -14.13 9.74
N VAL A 701 -7.79 -14.59 10.84
CA VAL A 701 -8.05 -14.02 12.17
C VAL A 701 -7.55 -12.57 12.25
N GLN A 702 -6.39 -12.25 11.67
CA GLN A 702 -5.90 -10.88 11.58
C GLN A 702 -6.86 -9.97 10.82
N LYS A 703 -7.32 -10.39 9.62
CA LYS A 703 -8.33 -9.63 8.86
C LYS A 703 -9.63 -9.46 9.65
N LEU A 704 -10.10 -10.52 10.30
CA LEU A 704 -11.28 -10.48 11.18
C LEU A 704 -11.07 -9.48 12.32
N CYS A 705 -9.91 -9.46 12.99
CA CYS A 705 -9.61 -8.47 14.03
C CYS A 705 -9.78 -7.03 13.52
N GLY A 706 -9.34 -6.72 12.30
CA GLY A 706 -9.53 -5.41 11.69
C GLY A 706 -11.01 -5.04 11.54
N ASP A 707 -11.81 -5.97 11.01
CA ASP A 707 -13.26 -5.80 10.87
C ASP A 707 -13.97 -5.66 12.24
N LEU A 708 -13.54 -6.41 13.26
CA LEU A 708 -14.08 -6.30 14.61
C LEU A 708 -13.76 -4.95 15.27
N LEU A 709 -12.62 -4.34 14.97
CA LEU A 709 -12.30 -2.99 15.44
C LEU A 709 -13.25 -1.95 14.84
N VAL A 710 -13.51 -2.04 13.53
CA VAL A 710 -14.50 -1.14 12.88
C VAL A 710 -15.89 -1.34 13.48
N LEU A 711 -16.31 -2.60 13.70
CA LEU A 711 -17.58 -2.89 14.36
C LEU A 711 -17.63 -2.37 15.81
N ALA A 712 -16.51 -2.45 16.54
CA ALA A 712 -16.40 -1.93 17.88
C ALA A 712 -16.51 -0.40 17.92
N GLU A 713 -15.87 0.29 17.00
CA GLU A 713 -15.96 1.75 16.85
C GLU A 713 -17.39 2.21 16.56
N ILE A 714 -18.08 1.53 15.64
CA ILE A 714 -19.49 1.84 15.29
C ILE A 714 -20.41 1.72 16.52
N GLY A 715 -20.18 0.73 17.38
CA GLY A 715 -21.01 0.46 18.55
C GLY A 715 -20.52 1.04 19.87
N ASP A 716 -19.42 1.77 19.88
CA ASP A 716 -18.66 2.12 21.09
C ASP A 716 -18.41 0.89 22.03
N ASP A 717 -18.15 -0.29 21.45
CA ASP A 717 -17.96 -1.56 22.17
C ASP A 717 -16.50 -1.78 22.57
N PHE A 718 -16.15 -1.26 23.75
CA PHE A 718 -14.81 -1.38 24.33
C PHE A 718 -14.31 -2.83 24.45
N GLU A 719 -15.17 -3.76 24.88
CA GLU A 719 -14.75 -5.16 25.11
C GLU A 719 -14.46 -5.86 23.78
N LEU A 720 -15.20 -5.53 22.73
CA LEU A 720 -14.90 -6.03 21.39
C LEU A 720 -13.57 -5.45 20.86
N ALA A 721 -13.35 -4.14 21.02
CA ALA A 721 -12.10 -3.50 20.61
C ALA A 721 -10.88 -4.11 21.32
N LYS A 722 -11.02 -4.32 22.63
CA LYS A 722 -10.00 -4.96 23.47
C LYS A 722 -9.72 -6.40 23.02
N LYS A 723 -10.76 -7.20 22.81
CA LYS A 723 -10.62 -8.59 22.34
C LYS A 723 -9.90 -8.67 20.99
N ALA A 724 -10.32 -7.87 20.02
CA ALA A 724 -9.73 -7.85 18.68
C ALA A 724 -8.24 -7.42 18.72
N THR A 725 -7.93 -6.36 19.47
CA THR A 725 -6.56 -5.86 19.63
C THR A 725 -5.65 -6.89 20.29
N LEU A 726 -6.07 -7.47 21.43
CA LEU A 726 -5.26 -8.45 22.15
C LEU A 726 -5.04 -9.72 21.33
N LYS A 727 -6.06 -10.19 20.60
CA LYS A 727 -5.91 -11.37 19.74
C LYS A 727 -4.95 -11.09 18.57
N SER A 728 -5.02 -9.90 17.97
CA SER A 728 -4.08 -9.52 16.91
C SER A 728 -2.64 -9.49 17.42
N LEU A 729 -2.41 -8.91 18.61
CA LEU A 729 -1.10 -8.88 19.26
C LEU A 729 -0.63 -10.29 19.66
N GLU A 730 -1.50 -11.17 20.15
CA GLU A 730 -1.18 -12.57 20.44
C GLU A 730 -0.64 -13.30 19.19
N LEU A 731 -1.28 -13.11 18.03
CA LEU A 731 -0.86 -13.71 16.76
C LEU A 731 0.45 -13.12 16.19
N SER A 732 0.96 -12.07 16.82
CA SER A 732 2.15 -11.34 16.40
C SER A 732 3.16 -11.19 17.55
N ASP A 733 3.09 -12.08 18.53
CA ASP A 733 4.00 -12.15 19.68
C ASP A 733 4.15 -10.81 20.44
N GLY A 734 3.04 -10.07 20.54
CA GLY A 734 2.95 -8.78 21.22
C GLY A 734 3.44 -7.58 20.40
N MET A 735 3.82 -7.79 19.13
CA MET A 735 4.31 -6.74 18.25
C MET A 735 3.24 -6.28 17.26
N VAL A 736 3.37 -5.06 16.74
CA VAL A 736 2.59 -4.61 15.58
C VAL A 736 3.44 -4.82 14.32
N ASN A 737 2.91 -5.56 13.36
CA ASN A 737 3.60 -5.87 12.10
C ASN A 737 2.64 -5.73 10.90
N GLU A 738 3.10 -6.02 9.68
CA GLU A 738 2.28 -5.87 8.46
C GLU A 738 1.00 -6.72 8.43
N ALA A 739 0.94 -7.81 9.22
CA ALA A 739 -0.27 -8.60 9.35
C ALA A 739 -1.25 -8.01 10.38
N SER A 740 -0.79 -7.10 11.24
CA SER A 740 -1.64 -6.38 12.18
C SER A 740 -2.54 -5.39 11.42
N PRO A 741 -3.84 -5.35 11.71
CA PRO A 741 -4.75 -4.37 11.10
C PRO A 741 -4.38 -2.93 11.46
N ASP A 742 -4.64 -1.98 10.55
CA ASP A 742 -4.32 -0.55 10.73
C ASP A 742 -4.86 0.08 12.03
N GLY A 743 -6.02 -0.39 12.51
CA GLY A 743 -6.62 0.07 13.77
C GLY A 743 -5.92 -0.45 15.02
N VAL A 744 -5.08 -1.49 14.91
CA VAL A 744 -4.28 -2.03 16.00
C VAL A 744 -3.01 -1.20 16.13
N PRO A 745 -2.68 -0.66 17.31
CA PRO A 745 -3.44 -0.65 18.57
C PRO A 745 -4.21 0.66 18.80
N GLY A 746 -4.10 1.62 17.87
CA GLY A 746 -4.59 3.00 18.05
C GLY A 746 -6.06 3.09 18.45
N CYS A 747 -6.91 2.22 17.89
CA CYS A 747 -8.34 2.13 18.20
C CYS A 747 -8.60 1.92 19.69
N LEU A 748 -7.93 0.92 20.28
CA LEU A 748 -8.06 0.63 21.70
C LEU A 748 -7.49 1.77 22.57
N GLY A 749 -6.40 2.40 22.11
CA GLY A 749 -5.87 3.62 22.74
C GLY A 749 -6.90 4.75 22.82
N GLY A 750 -7.61 5.01 21.72
CA GLY A 750 -8.69 6.00 21.67
C GLY A 750 -9.86 5.69 22.61
N PHE A 751 -10.23 4.41 22.77
CA PHE A 751 -11.24 4.00 23.74
C PHE A 751 -10.82 4.28 25.19
N TYR A 752 -9.62 3.87 25.58
CA TYR A 752 -9.10 4.13 26.92
C TYR A 752 -9.03 5.63 27.22
N GLU A 753 -8.60 6.42 26.23
CA GLU A 753 -8.50 7.86 26.37
C GLU A 753 -9.87 8.51 26.62
N ARG A 754 -10.91 8.12 25.86
CA ARG A 754 -12.29 8.59 26.05
C ARG A 754 -12.89 8.18 27.40
N GLN A 755 -12.46 7.04 27.96
CA GLN A 755 -12.85 6.61 29.31
C GLN A 755 -12.07 7.31 30.43
N GLY A 756 -11.07 8.14 30.09
CA GLY A 756 -10.21 8.83 31.04
C GLY A 756 -9.02 8.00 31.54
N ASP A 757 -8.82 6.78 31.04
CA ASP A 757 -7.66 5.94 31.36
C ASP A 757 -6.46 6.32 30.49
N LYS A 758 -5.84 7.44 30.86
CA LYS A 758 -4.67 8.00 30.17
C LYS A 758 -3.46 7.08 30.17
N GLU A 759 -3.36 6.15 31.13
CA GLU A 759 -2.22 5.23 31.22
C GLU A 759 -2.28 4.15 30.17
N ASN A 760 -3.41 3.45 30.07
CA ASN A 760 -3.59 2.45 29.03
C ASN A 760 -3.67 3.12 27.64
N ALA A 761 -4.27 4.31 27.52
CA ALA A 761 -4.25 5.07 26.28
C ALA A 761 -2.81 5.29 25.78
N LEU A 762 -1.93 5.82 26.63
CA LEU A 762 -0.53 6.05 26.28
C LEU A 762 0.21 4.75 25.96
N LYS A 763 -0.05 3.66 26.71
CA LYS A 763 0.53 2.34 26.42
C LYS A 763 0.23 1.88 25.00
N TYR A 764 -1.04 1.96 24.57
CA TYR A 764 -1.42 1.52 23.22
C TYR A 764 -0.98 2.51 22.15
N TYR A 765 -1.02 3.82 22.38
CA TYR A 765 -0.45 4.76 21.41
C TYR A 765 1.06 4.56 21.22
N ASN A 766 1.81 4.22 22.27
CA ASN A 766 3.23 3.89 22.14
C ASN A 766 3.46 2.63 21.27
N LEU A 767 2.63 1.59 21.42
CA LEU A 767 2.65 0.45 20.51
C LEU A 767 2.30 0.87 19.06
N GLY A 768 1.44 1.87 18.89
CA GLY A 768 1.13 2.46 17.58
C GLY A 768 2.28 3.28 16.99
N LEU A 769 3.07 3.96 17.83
CA LEU A 769 4.32 4.61 17.41
C LEU A 769 5.35 3.58 16.94
N ASP A 770 5.45 2.43 17.62
CA ASP A 770 6.26 1.33 17.15
C ASP A 770 5.77 0.84 15.78
N ALA A 771 4.45 0.72 15.56
CA ALA A 771 3.89 0.40 14.24
C ALA A 771 4.30 1.43 13.16
N ILE A 772 4.15 2.74 13.43
CA ILE A 772 4.57 3.82 12.51
C ILE A 772 6.06 3.70 12.13
N ARG A 773 6.89 3.19 13.04
CA ARG A 773 8.32 2.94 12.75
C ARG A 773 8.54 1.66 11.95
N LEU A 774 7.77 0.61 12.22
CA LEU A 774 8.05 -0.76 11.79
C LEU A 774 7.26 -1.17 10.53
N THR A 775 6.24 -0.41 10.14
CA THR A 775 5.32 -0.71 9.02
C THR A 775 5.02 0.52 8.14
N ILE A 776 4.19 0.34 7.09
CA ILE A 776 3.51 1.47 6.42
C ILE A 776 2.80 2.30 7.50
N PRO A 777 2.92 3.65 7.50
CA PRO A 777 2.25 4.49 8.48
C PRO A 777 0.73 4.18 8.49
N PRO A 778 0.17 3.82 9.65
CA PRO A 778 -1.27 3.60 9.78
C PRO A 778 -2.07 4.81 9.30
N LEU A 779 -3.30 4.58 8.87
CA LEU A 779 -4.21 5.62 8.41
C LEU A 779 -4.27 6.83 9.37
N TRP A 780 -4.25 6.55 10.67
CA TRP A 780 -4.35 7.51 11.76
C TRP A 780 -3.01 7.87 12.42
N ALA A 781 -1.89 7.76 11.71
CA ALA A 781 -0.56 8.00 12.27
C ALA A 781 -0.40 9.41 12.90
N ASP A 782 -0.89 10.46 12.23
CA ASP A 782 -0.84 11.85 12.73
C ASP A 782 -1.51 11.97 14.11
N VAL A 783 -2.66 11.32 14.31
CA VAL A 783 -3.39 11.28 15.58
C VAL A 783 -2.60 10.52 16.63
N ILE A 784 -2.08 9.33 16.30
CA ILE A 784 -1.33 8.50 17.25
C ILE A 784 -0.13 9.30 17.82
N ILE A 785 0.59 10.01 16.94
CA ILE A 785 1.71 10.89 17.33
C ILE A 785 1.22 12.02 18.24
N TYR A 786 0.18 12.75 17.81
CA TYR A 786 -0.35 13.87 18.58
C TYR A 786 -0.85 13.45 19.96
N ARG A 787 -1.65 12.37 20.05
CA ARG A 787 -2.23 11.91 21.32
C ARG A 787 -1.17 11.36 22.26
N ALA A 788 -0.22 10.56 21.78
CA ALA A 788 0.89 10.07 22.62
C ALA A 788 1.69 11.22 23.24
N THR A 789 2.04 12.22 22.42
CA THR A 789 2.89 13.35 22.83
C THR A 789 2.15 14.32 23.74
N LYS A 790 0.86 14.56 23.48
CA LYS A 790 -0.02 15.32 24.38
C LYS A 790 -0.13 14.67 25.76
N LEU A 791 -0.40 13.36 25.83
CA LEU A 791 -0.51 12.63 27.10
C LEU A 791 0.81 12.65 27.89
N LEU A 792 1.96 12.54 27.22
CA LEU A 792 3.28 12.67 27.85
C LEU A 792 3.52 14.09 28.38
N SER A 793 3.15 15.11 27.61
CA SER A 793 3.24 16.51 28.04
C SER A 793 2.40 16.75 29.30
N GLU A 794 1.17 16.22 29.35
CA GLU A 794 0.29 16.31 30.53
C GLU A 794 0.85 15.59 31.75
N ARG A 795 1.68 14.56 31.55
CA ARG A 795 2.46 13.87 32.60
C ARG A 795 3.77 14.57 32.97
N ASN A 796 4.02 15.76 32.44
CA ASN A 796 5.26 16.52 32.60
C ASN A 796 6.50 15.81 32.03
N GLU A 797 6.32 14.86 31.11
CA GLU A 797 7.38 14.16 30.38
C GLU A 797 7.71 14.88 29.06
N LYS A 798 7.86 16.21 29.14
CA LYS A 798 7.96 17.14 27.99
C LYS A 798 9.10 16.80 27.02
N ARG A 799 10.26 16.40 27.56
CA ARG A 799 11.42 16.02 26.73
C ARG A 799 11.14 14.77 25.88
N LYS A 800 10.46 13.77 26.45
CA LYS A 800 10.05 12.56 25.72
C LYS A 800 8.99 12.86 24.66
N ALA A 801 8.06 13.78 24.95
CA ALA A 801 7.10 14.24 23.97
C ALA A 801 7.80 14.89 22.76
N LEU A 802 8.78 15.78 22.99
CA LEU A 802 9.60 16.34 21.91
C LEU A 802 10.37 15.28 21.13
N GLU A 803 10.99 14.33 21.83
CA GLU A 803 11.71 13.22 21.19
C GLU A 803 10.81 12.45 20.23
N ILE A 804 9.59 12.11 20.65
CA ILE A 804 8.61 11.42 19.81
C ILE A 804 8.19 12.31 18.62
N ILE A 805 7.86 13.58 18.84
CA ILE A 805 7.46 14.46 17.74
C ILE A 805 8.59 14.54 16.69
N PHE A 806 9.82 14.79 17.11
CA PHE A 806 10.97 14.87 16.20
C PHE A 806 11.26 13.56 15.48
N LYS A 807 10.99 12.41 16.12
CA LYS A 807 11.23 11.07 15.57
C LYS A 807 10.14 10.59 14.60
N PHE A 808 8.88 10.99 14.81
CA PHE A 808 7.74 10.40 14.12
C PHE A 808 6.92 11.38 13.27
N HIS A 809 7.05 12.69 13.46
CA HIS A 809 6.24 13.67 12.72
C HIS A 809 6.82 13.99 11.33
N PRO A 810 5.98 14.12 10.26
CA PRO A 810 6.44 14.29 8.88
C PRO A 810 7.28 15.54 8.59
N ALA A 811 7.14 16.60 9.38
CA ALA A 811 7.95 17.81 9.24
C ALA A 811 9.42 17.64 9.67
N PHE A 812 9.73 16.54 10.38
CA PHE A 812 11.04 16.19 10.94
C PHE A 812 11.54 14.86 10.37
N LYS A 813 11.74 13.81 11.19
CA LYS A 813 12.22 12.48 10.78
C LYS A 813 11.11 11.45 10.48
N GLY A 814 9.84 11.87 10.52
CA GLY A 814 8.68 11.01 10.37
C GLY A 814 8.19 10.81 8.94
N ASN A 815 7.40 9.75 8.71
CA ASN A 815 6.74 9.49 7.42
C ASN A 815 5.33 10.09 7.41
N ALA A 816 4.93 10.72 6.31
CA ALA A 816 3.56 11.19 6.12
C ALA A 816 2.58 10.01 5.97
N SER A 817 1.46 10.06 6.68
CA SER A 817 0.30 9.19 6.40
C SER A 817 -0.37 9.58 5.09
N SER A 818 -1.13 8.63 4.52
CA SER A 818 -1.94 8.82 3.31
C SER A 818 -3.02 9.89 3.46
N ILE A 819 -3.48 10.15 4.68
CA ILE A 819 -4.40 11.24 5.02
C ILE A 819 -3.64 12.29 5.81
N HIS A 820 -3.82 13.56 5.44
CA HIS A 820 -3.34 14.70 6.22
C HIS A 820 -4.43 15.14 7.20
N MET A 821 -4.15 15.04 8.50
CA MET A 821 -5.11 15.38 9.57
C MET A 821 -4.72 16.65 10.34
N PRO A 822 -5.67 17.40 10.93
CA PRO A 822 -5.39 18.54 11.81
C PRO A 822 -4.42 18.23 12.96
N ALA A 823 -4.44 16.99 13.46
CA ALA A 823 -3.50 16.49 14.47
C ALA A 823 -2.01 16.67 14.09
N ARG A 824 -1.70 16.71 12.78
CA ARG A 824 -0.35 17.01 12.28
C ARG A 824 0.08 18.42 12.68
N GLU A 825 -0.74 19.42 12.37
CA GLU A 825 -0.46 20.81 12.76
C GLU A 825 -0.44 20.98 14.28
N PHE A 826 -1.35 20.34 15.01
CA PHE A 826 -1.34 20.39 16.48
C PHE A 826 -0.07 19.80 17.10
N SER A 827 0.52 18.78 16.47
CA SER A 827 1.79 18.21 16.90
C SER A 827 2.95 19.20 16.70
N LEU A 828 2.93 19.99 15.61
CA LEU A 828 3.91 21.04 15.36
C LEU A 828 3.81 22.18 16.36
N GLU A 829 2.59 22.65 16.62
CA GLU A 829 2.33 23.67 17.63
C GLU A 829 2.77 23.20 19.02
N LEU A 830 2.49 21.94 19.36
CA LEU A 830 2.94 21.33 20.61
C LEU A 830 4.48 21.29 20.69
N ALA A 831 5.18 20.94 19.59
CA ALA A 831 6.64 20.94 19.58
C ALA A 831 7.23 22.34 19.79
N GLN A 832 6.67 23.37 19.17
CA GLN A 832 7.11 24.75 19.37
C GLN A 832 6.96 25.14 20.85
N LYS A 833 5.77 24.92 21.41
CA LYS A 833 5.49 25.21 22.82
C LYS A 833 6.43 24.48 23.77
N LEU A 834 6.62 23.17 23.58
CA LEU A 834 7.50 22.37 24.46
C LEU A 834 8.97 22.76 24.34
N THR A 835 9.41 23.18 23.16
CA THR A 835 10.78 23.70 22.92
C THR A 835 11.04 24.94 23.77
N GLU A 836 10.10 25.89 23.77
CA GLU A 836 10.17 27.10 24.59
C GLU A 836 10.12 26.77 26.09
N GLU A 837 9.20 25.90 26.49
CA GLU A 837 9.03 25.51 27.90
C GLU A 837 10.26 24.78 28.49
N LEU A 838 11.06 24.12 27.64
CA LEU A 838 12.31 23.46 28.03
C LEU A 838 13.53 24.37 27.92
N GLY A 839 13.36 25.63 27.51
CA GLY A 839 14.42 26.64 27.48
C GLY A 839 15.34 26.57 26.26
N PHE A 840 14.93 25.88 25.20
CA PHE A 840 15.67 25.86 23.94
C PHE A 840 15.41 27.13 23.13
N SER A 841 16.43 27.62 22.42
CA SER A 841 16.31 28.85 21.62
C SER A 841 15.47 28.68 20.35
N ASN A 842 15.40 27.47 19.80
CA ASN A 842 14.55 27.07 18.69
C ASN A 842 14.49 25.54 18.57
N ILE A 843 13.64 25.03 17.68
CA ILE A 843 13.46 23.59 17.44
C ILE A 843 14.77 22.91 17.03
N ASN A 844 15.62 23.56 16.22
CA ASN A 844 16.89 22.96 15.79
C ASN A 844 17.85 22.78 16.97
N ALA A 845 17.87 23.71 17.93
CA ALA A 845 18.64 23.58 19.15
C ALA A 845 18.14 22.42 20.02
N ALA A 846 16.82 22.23 20.13
CA ALA A 846 16.22 21.11 20.84
C ALA A 846 16.52 19.76 20.17
N ILE A 847 16.43 19.68 18.84
CA ILE A 847 16.77 18.46 18.06
C ILE A 847 18.22 18.07 18.31
N LYS A 848 19.14 19.04 18.23
CA LYS A 848 20.57 18.81 18.47
C LYS A 848 20.85 18.32 19.89
N ASP A 849 20.22 18.92 20.90
CA ASP A 849 20.39 18.48 22.29
C ASP A 849 19.86 17.06 22.54
N ILE A 850 18.71 16.71 21.94
CA ILE A 850 18.05 15.42 22.17
C ILE A 850 18.73 14.28 21.41
N PHE A 851 19.21 14.51 20.19
CA PHE A 851 19.74 13.45 19.32
C PHE A 851 21.25 13.50 19.04
N GLY A 852 21.95 14.58 19.42
CA GLY A 852 23.37 14.78 19.16
C GLY A 852 23.64 15.60 17.91
#